data_AF-A0A453PC04-F1
#
_entry.id   AF-A0A453PC04-F1
#
_cell.length_a   1.000
_cell.length_b   1.000
_cell.length_c   1.000
_cell.angle_alpha   90.00
_cell.angle_beta   90.00
_cell.angle_gamma   90.00
#
_symmetry.space_group_name_H-M   'P 1'
#
loop_
_entity.id
_entity.type
_entity.pdbx_description
1 polymer ?
#
loop_
_entity_poly.entity_id
_entity_poly.type
_entity_poly.pdbx_seq_one_letter_code
_entity_poly.pdbx_strand_id
1 'polypeptide(L)'
;LKSSSSHNSAAGDAAGKTIEEMYQKKTQLEHILLRPDTYVGSVQNHTQTLWVYEDGAMVNRPVSYVPGLYKIFDEILVNAADNKQRDPSMDSLKVDIDVEGCCISIYNNGDGVPVEIHQEEGVYVPELIFGHLLTSSNYDDNERKTTGGRNGYGAKLANIFSTEFVIETADGHRLKRYRQVFSENMGKKSEPEIKKCKQSENWTRVTFKPDLAKFNMTELEADVVALMRKRVVDMAGTLGKTVKVELNGEKVAVKSFSDYVQLYINSASKEGIDLPRIYQKINDRWEVCVSLSEGQFQQVSFVNGIATIRGGTHVDYVANQVASHVMGVVNKKNKQANMKLHTVKGYLWVFVNALIDNPAFDSQTKETLTTRQASFGSTCELSDEFLKKVSSSGVVTNLLSWAEFKLSKELKKTDGTKKTSIVGIPKLEDANDAGGKNSDKCTLILTEGDSAKALAMAGIGVVGRDHYGVFPLRGKLLNVREASHKQLMENAEIQNIKKILGLQHEKKYDSTKGLRYGHLMIMTDQDHDGSHIKGLLINFIHKEWPSLLKVPSFLVEFITPIIKATKGKSVKPFYSMPDYEAWKEDLGASASSWTIKYYKGLGTSTAEEGRDYFEHIALHKKDFVWADDKEDGEAIELAFSKKKISERKDWLTNYQPGTCLDQREKRIKYSDFINKELILFSMADLERSIPSMVDGFKPGQRKILFCSFKKNLVKESKVCQRAFEFVYWNYHAYS
;
A
#
# COMPACT_ATOMS: atom_id res chain seq x y z
N LEU A 1 68.30 -55.99 28.97
CA LEU A 1 67.67 -57.21 28.43
C LEU A 1 66.26 -56.85 27.95
N LYS A 2 66.03 -57.00 26.64
CA LYS A 2 64.76 -57.31 25.93
C LYS A 2 63.49 -56.56 26.35
N SER A 3 62.98 -55.60 25.57
CA SER A 3 62.23 -55.73 24.30
C SER A 3 60.76 -56.17 24.44
N SER A 4 59.94 -55.65 23.52
CA SER A 4 58.60 -56.04 23.03
C SER A 4 57.41 -55.48 23.82
N SER A 5 56.69 -54.44 23.33
CA SER A 5 55.65 -54.45 22.26
C SER A 5 54.49 -55.39 22.61
N SER A 6 53.19 -55.07 22.56
CA SER A 6 52.42 -53.97 21.97
C SER A 6 50.94 -54.25 22.30
N HIS A 7 50.10 -53.24 22.58
CA HIS A 7 48.75 -53.12 21.99
C HIS A 7 48.03 -51.82 22.37
N ASN A 8 47.34 -51.28 21.37
CA ASN A 8 46.50 -50.09 21.32
C ASN A 8 45.47 -49.97 22.46
N SER A 9 45.25 -48.73 22.93
CA SER A 9 43.89 -48.19 23.06
C SER A 9 43.93 -46.66 23.11
N ALA A 10 43.17 -46.06 22.20
CA ALA A 10 42.96 -44.63 22.08
C ALA A 10 42.23 -44.05 23.31
N ALA A 11 42.84 -43.04 23.93
CA ALA A 11 42.20 -41.98 24.70
C ALA A 11 43.27 -40.91 24.94
N GLY A 12 43.34 -39.93 24.03
CA GLY A 12 44.19 -38.75 24.24
C GLY A 12 43.49 -37.81 25.21
N ASP A 13 43.86 -37.89 26.48
CA ASP A 13 43.49 -36.93 27.51
C ASP A 13 43.84 -35.50 27.08
N ALA A 14 42.83 -34.64 26.99
CA ALA A 14 43.01 -33.21 26.83
C ALA A 14 43.57 -32.66 28.16
N ALA A 15 44.88 -32.45 28.21
CA ALA A 15 45.51 -31.69 29.29
C ALA A 15 44.82 -30.32 29.42
N GLY A 16 44.31 -30.01 30.62
CA GLY A 16 43.69 -28.73 30.91
C GLY A 16 44.68 -27.59 30.68
N LYS A 17 44.25 -26.55 29.97
CA LYS A 17 45.05 -25.34 29.73
C LYS A 17 45.47 -24.71 31.06
N THR A 18 46.69 -24.19 31.14
CA THR A 18 47.14 -23.43 32.33
C THR A 18 46.38 -22.10 32.46
N ILE A 19 46.40 -21.49 33.65
CA ILE A 19 45.76 -20.19 33.88
C ILE A 19 46.30 -19.13 32.91
N GLU A 20 47.61 -19.14 32.66
CA GLU A 20 48.30 -18.23 31.73
C GLU A 20 47.91 -18.48 30.26
N GLU A 21 47.63 -19.73 29.90
CA GLU A 21 47.13 -20.08 28.57
C GLU A 21 45.65 -19.65 28.37
N MET A 22 44.86 -19.65 29.44
CA MET A 22 43.45 -19.21 29.41
C MET A 22 43.30 -17.69 29.38
N TYR A 23 44.06 -16.95 30.20
CA TYR A 23 43.93 -15.49 30.34
C TYR A 23 45.10 -14.77 29.70
N GLN A 24 44.94 -14.37 28.45
CA GLN A 24 45.99 -13.73 27.66
C GLN A 24 45.75 -12.22 27.52
N LYS A 25 46.79 -11.41 27.72
CA LYS A 25 46.80 -10.00 27.33
C LYS A 25 47.44 -9.88 25.94
N LYS A 26 46.76 -9.19 25.02
CA LYS A 26 47.26 -8.91 23.67
C LYS A 26 47.54 -7.42 23.50
N THR A 27 48.51 -7.08 22.67
CA THR A 27 48.70 -5.71 22.20
C THR A 27 47.55 -5.31 21.26
N GLN A 28 47.37 -4.02 21.01
CA GLN A 28 46.30 -3.55 20.11
C GLN A 28 46.48 -4.10 18.68
N LEU A 29 47.72 -4.14 18.19
CA LEU A 29 48.04 -4.67 16.86
C LEU A 29 47.77 -6.18 16.77
N GLU A 30 48.17 -6.95 17.78
CA GLU A 30 47.84 -8.38 17.87
C GLU A 30 46.33 -8.61 17.92
N HIS A 31 45.60 -7.79 18.68
CA HIS A 31 44.15 -7.89 18.76
C HIS A 31 43.46 -7.61 17.42
N ILE A 32 43.90 -6.59 16.67
CA ILE A 32 43.36 -6.29 15.33
C ILE A 32 43.55 -7.49 14.39
N LEU A 33 44.73 -8.11 14.41
CA LEU A 33 45.02 -9.27 13.57
C LEU A 33 44.28 -10.54 14.01
N LEU A 34 44.08 -10.73 15.32
CA LEU A 34 43.34 -11.88 15.87
C LEU A 34 41.83 -11.75 15.72
N ARG A 35 41.30 -10.53 15.78
CA ARG A 35 39.86 -10.20 15.77
C ARG A 35 39.58 -9.07 14.78
N PRO A 36 39.77 -9.32 13.46
CA PRO A 36 39.61 -8.30 12.41
C PRO A 36 38.19 -7.74 12.29
N ASP A 37 37.18 -8.53 12.67
CA ASP A 37 35.76 -8.25 12.44
C ASP A 37 35.29 -6.90 12.98
N THR A 38 35.77 -6.50 14.16
CA THR A 38 35.41 -5.21 14.78
C THR A 38 36.07 -4.00 14.14
N TYR A 39 37.08 -4.21 13.28
CA TYR A 39 37.89 -3.13 12.69
C TYR A 39 37.66 -2.98 11.19
N VAL A 40 37.80 -4.06 10.43
CA VAL A 40 37.66 -4.07 8.97
C VAL A 40 36.42 -4.84 8.50
N GLY A 41 35.70 -5.49 9.41
CA GLY A 41 34.66 -6.46 9.07
C GLY A 41 35.24 -7.86 8.87
N SER A 42 34.37 -8.78 8.45
CA SER A 42 34.73 -10.19 8.32
C SER A 42 35.85 -10.44 7.31
N VAL A 43 36.78 -11.33 7.66
CA VAL A 43 37.85 -11.85 6.77
C VAL A 43 37.46 -13.18 6.11
N GLN A 44 36.21 -13.59 6.27
CA GLN A 44 35.63 -14.74 5.58
C GLN A 44 34.95 -14.27 4.29
N ASN A 45 34.80 -15.18 3.33
CA ASN A 45 34.08 -14.89 2.09
C ASN A 45 32.57 -14.84 2.37
N HIS A 46 31.89 -13.80 1.87
CA HIS A 46 30.45 -13.61 1.98
C HIS A 46 29.85 -13.44 0.61
N THR A 47 28.76 -14.16 0.35
CA THR A 47 27.95 -13.96 -0.85
C THR A 47 26.73 -13.11 -0.52
N GLN A 48 26.61 -11.96 -1.17
CA GLN A 48 25.41 -11.12 -1.08
C GLN A 48 25.07 -10.48 -2.42
N THR A 49 23.80 -10.16 -2.63
CA THR A 49 23.33 -9.48 -3.83
C THR A 49 23.65 -7.99 -3.73
N LEU A 50 24.53 -7.51 -4.62
CA LEU A 50 25.06 -6.14 -4.62
C LEU A 50 25.06 -5.56 -6.03
N TRP A 51 25.15 -4.23 -6.07
CA TRP A 51 25.42 -3.48 -7.29
C TRP A 51 26.93 -3.43 -7.57
N VAL A 52 27.33 -3.95 -8.73
CA VAL A 52 28.68 -3.84 -9.29
C VAL A 52 28.66 -3.02 -10.59
N TYR A 53 29.84 -2.62 -11.07
CA TYR A 53 29.98 -1.88 -12.32
C TYR A 53 30.71 -2.72 -13.36
N GLU A 54 30.00 -3.10 -14.41
CA GLU A 54 30.45 -3.98 -15.48
C GLU A 54 29.98 -3.43 -16.83
N ASP A 55 30.87 -3.43 -17.83
CA ASP A 55 30.55 -3.03 -19.22
C ASP A 55 29.81 -1.69 -19.35
N GLY A 56 30.17 -0.70 -18.51
CA GLY A 56 29.56 0.63 -18.57
C GLY A 56 28.21 0.77 -17.88
N ALA A 57 27.74 -0.25 -17.15
CA ALA A 57 26.45 -0.26 -16.47
C ALA A 57 26.55 -0.73 -15.01
N MET A 58 25.59 -0.33 -14.19
CA MET A 58 25.41 -0.90 -12.85
C MET A 58 24.63 -2.20 -12.96
N VAL A 59 25.13 -3.30 -12.40
CA VAL A 59 24.49 -4.62 -12.47
C VAL A 59 24.22 -5.12 -11.06
N ASN A 60 22.98 -5.52 -10.78
CA ASN A 60 22.62 -6.10 -9.50
C ASN A 60 22.70 -7.63 -9.59
N ARG A 61 23.68 -8.24 -8.92
CA ARG A 61 23.91 -9.68 -8.98
C ARG A 61 24.47 -10.22 -7.65
N PRO A 62 24.41 -11.54 -7.41
CA PRO A 62 25.19 -12.16 -6.34
C PRO A 62 26.68 -11.88 -6.55
N VAL A 63 27.36 -11.46 -5.48
CA VAL A 63 28.79 -11.17 -5.44
C VAL A 63 29.38 -11.87 -4.23
N SER A 64 30.42 -12.67 -4.44
CA SER A 64 31.20 -13.31 -3.38
C SER A 64 32.48 -12.53 -3.14
N TYR A 65 32.66 -11.97 -1.95
CA TYR A 65 33.84 -11.17 -1.63
C TYR A 65 34.16 -11.21 -0.14
N VAL A 66 35.37 -10.79 0.21
CA VAL A 66 35.80 -10.63 1.61
C VAL A 66 35.60 -9.18 2.04
N PRO A 67 34.67 -8.88 2.98
CA PRO A 67 34.39 -7.52 3.43
C PRO A 67 35.61 -6.78 3.95
N GLY A 68 36.49 -7.46 4.70
CA GLY A 68 37.73 -6.88 5.23
C GLY A 68 38.65 -6.32 4.15
N LEU A 69 38.81 -7.05 3.03
CA LEU A 69 39.64 -6.61 1.90
C LEU A 69 39.03 -5.39 1.20
N TYR A 70 37.72 -5.43 0.93
CA TYR A 70 37.02 -4.30 0.36
C TYR A 70 37.09 -3.06 1.27
N LYS A 71 37.02 -3.26 2.59
CA LYS A 71 37.03 -2.17 3.55
C LYS A 71 38.37 -1.45 3.63
N ILE A 72 39.50 -2.16 3.61
CA ILE A 72 40.82 -1.51 3.62
C ILE A 72 41.06 -0.67 2.37
N PHE A 73 40.54 -1.11 1.22
CA PHE A 73 40.54 -0.33 -0.01
C PHE A 73 39.68 0.94 0.13
N ASP A 74 38.44 0.79 0.61
CA ASP A 74 37.51 1.91 0.80
C ASP A 74 38.07 2.97 1.75
N GLU A 75 38.76 2.58 2.83
CA GLU A 75 39.36 3.54 3.78
C GLU A 75 40.44 4.42 3.14
N ILE A 76 41.29 3.87 2.25
CA ILE A 76 42.28 4.69 1.53
C ILE A 76 41.59 5.60 0.50
N LEU A 77 40.58 5.09 -0.21
CA LEU A 77 39.84 5.85 -1.20
C LEU A 77 39.08 7.02 -0.58
N VAL A 78 38.43 6.80 0.57
CA VAL A 78 37.72 7.84 1.33
C VAL A 78 38.69 8.89 1.85
N ASN A 79 39.89 8.51 2.31
CA ASN A 79 40.91 9.50 2.72
C ASN A 79 41.36 10.38 1.55
N ALA A 80 41.52 9.79 0.36
CA ALA A 80 41.84 10.56 -0.85
C ALA A 80 40.70 11.52 -1.24
N ALA A 81 39.45 11.08 -1.10
CA ALA A 81 38.26 11.89 -1.33
C ALA A 81 38.08 13.02 -0.30
N ASP A 82 38.39 12.77 0.97
CA ASP A 82 38.37 13.76 2.05
C ASP A 82 39.32 14.94 1.76
N ASN A 83 40.40 14.70 1.00
CA ASN A 83 41.31 15.77 0.61
C ASN A 83 40.62 16.85 -0.24
N LYS A 84 39.55 16.53 -0.97
CA LYS A 84 38.77 17.54 -1.71
C LYS A 84 38.08 18.54 -0.78
N GLN A 85 37.71 18.11 0.42
CA GLN A 85 37.10 18.97 1.43
C GLN A 85 38.16 19.81 2.16
N ARG A 86 39.35 19.23 2.37
CA ARG A 86 40.50 19.92 2.98
C ARG A 86 41.11 20.96 2.04
N ASP A 87 41.26 20.59 0.77
CA ASP A 87 41.78 21.41 -0.31
C ASP A 87 40.79 21.42 -1.50
N PRO A 88 39.98 22.49 -1.61
CA PRO A 88 39.06 22.67 -2.74
C PRO A 88 39.73 22.70 -4.12
N SER A 89 41.05 22.88 -4.20
CA SER A 89 41.80 22.90 -5.47
C SER A 89 42.09 21.51 -6.04
N MET A 90 41.92 20.44 -5.25
CA MET A 90 42.04 19.06 -5.74
C MET A 90 41.13 18.83 -6.95
N ASP A 91 41.68 18.35 -8.05
CA ASP A 91 40.96 18.12 -9.31
C ASP A 91 41.26 16.77 -9.97
N SER A 92 42.06 15.92 -9.32
CA SER A 92 42.45 14.61 -9.83
C SER A 92 42.48 13.55 -8.72
N LEU A 93 41.78 12.45 -8.98
CA LEU A 93 41.82 11.20 -8.21
C LEU A 93 42.13 10.07 -9.20
N LYS A 94 43.14 9.26 -8.93
CA LYS A 94 43.54 8.13 -9.78
C LYS A 94 43.63 6.86 -8.95
N VAL A 95 43.07 5.79 -9.48
CA VAL A 95 43.09 4.48 -8.83
C VAL A 95 43.60 3.46 -9.83
N ASP A 96 44.68 2.77 -9.46
CA ASP A 96 45.24 1.68 -10.23
C ASP A 96 45.08 0.39 -9.44
N ILE A 97 44.40 -0.59 -10.02
CA ILE A 97 44.18 -1.93 -9.48
C ILE A 97 44.92 -2.90 -10.41
N ASP A 98 46.10 -3.31 -9.97
CA ASP A 98 46.92 -4.34 -10.61
C ASP A 98 46.52 -5.70 -10.05
N VAL A 99 45.71 -6.42 -10.82
CA VAL A 99 45.16 -7.73 -10.46
C VAL A 99 46.27 -8.79 -10.43
N GLU A 100 47.17 -8.79 -11.42
CA GLU A 100 48.26 -9.75 -11.54
C GLU A 100 49.30 -9.56 -10.43
N GLY A 101 49.67 -8.31 -10.16
CA GLY A 101 50.60 -7.96 -9.07
C GLY A 101 49.98 -7.89 -7.68
N CYS A 102 48.66 -8.12 -7.54
CA CYS A 102 47.89 -7.95 -6.31
C CYS A 102 48.18 -6.62 -5.59
N CYS A 103 48.27 -5.54 -6.36
CA CYS A 103 48.73 -4.25 -5.90
C CYS A 103 47.68 -3.17 -6.21
N ILE A 104 47.43 -2.30 -5.24
CA ILE A 104 46.47 -1.21 -5.38
C ILE A 104 47.16 0.12 -5.08
N SER A 105 47.02 1.08 -5.98
CA SER A 105 47.56 2.43 -5.85
C SER A 105 46.46 3.46 -5.96
N ILE A 106 46.38 4.37 -4.99
CA ILE A 106 45.41 5.46 -4.95
C ILE A 106 46.19 6.77 -4.83
N TYR A 107 45.97 7.66 -5.78
CA TYR A 107 46.61 8.96 -5.89
C TYR A 107 45.56 10.07 -5.87
N ASN A 108 45.83 11.14 -5.13
CA ASN A 108 45.11 12.40 -5.26
C ASN A 108 46.10 13.57 -5.34
N ASN A 109 45.74 14.59 -6.11
CA ASN A 109 46.43 15.88 -6.04
C ASN A 109 45.81 16.80 -4.98
N GLY A 110 46.27 18.04 -4.96
CA GLY A 110 45.99 18.99 -3.91
C GLY A 110 46.95 18.84 -2.73
N ASP A 111 46.74 19.61 -1.68
CA ASP A 111 47.64 19.67 -0.52
C ASP A 111 47.98 18.28 0.00
N GLY A 112 49.28 17.96 -0.05
CA GLY A 112 49.81 16.70 0.43
C GLY A 112 49.79 16.58 1.96
N VAL A 113 50.33 15.47 2.45
CA VAL A 113 50.61 15.32 3.87
C VAL A 113 51.85 16.15 4.23
N PRO A 114 51.82 16.98 5.29
CA PRO A 114 52.95 17.81 5.70
C PRO A 114 54.24 17.03 5.88
N VAL A 115 55.32 17.37 5.18
CA VAL A 115 56.61 16.66 5.33
C VAL A 115 57.46 17.36 6.39
N GLU A 116 57.05 17.16 7.65
CA GLU A 116 57.63 17.78 8.84
C GLU A 116 57.67 16.80 10.01
N ILE A 117 58.59 17.01 10.95
CA ILE A 117 58.69 16.23 12.17
C ILE A 117 57.67 16.78 13.18
N HIS A 118 56.82 15.91 13.71
CA HIS A 118 55.89 16.27 14.79
C HIS A 118 56.68 16.47 16.08
N GLN A 119 56.58 17.66 16.69
CA GLN A 119 57.43 18.03 17.83
C GLN A 119 57.24 17.13 19.06
N GLU A 120 56.00 16.71 19.34
CA GLU A 120 55.69 15.88 20.51
C GLU A 120 55.99 14.38 20.29
N GLU A 121 55.83 13.90 19.05
CA GLU A 121 55.91 12.47 18.72
C GLU A 121 57.28 12.08 18.15
N GLY A 122 58.11 13.07 17.78
CA GLY A 122 59.49 12.86 17.32
C GLY A 122 59.64 12.18 15.96
N VAL A 123 58.55 11.94 15.24
CA VAL A 123 58.53 11.28 13.92
C VAL A 123 57.92 12.19 12.85
N TYR A 124 58.15 11.87 11.58
CA TYR A 124 57.53 12.60 10.47
C TYR A 124 56.00 12.45 10.49
N VAL A 125 55.25 13.50 10.14
CA VAL A 125 53.78 13.47 10.12
C VAL A 125 53.22 12.36 9.20
N PRO A 126 53.77 12.08 7.98
CA PRO A 126 53.35 10.94 7.19
C PRO A 126 53.55 9.60 7.92
N GLU A 127 54.67 9.41 8.61
CA GLU A 127 54.89 8.22 9.43
C GLU A 127 53.86 8.11 10.55
N LEU A 128 53.60 9.22 11.26
CA LEU A 128 52.66 9.25 12.37
C LEU A 128 51.25 8.81 11.93
N ILE A 129 50.71 9.42 10.88
CA ILE A 129 49.31 9.21 10.49
C ILE A 129 49.04 7.91 9.75
N PHE A 130 50.09 7.26 9.21
CA PHE A 130 49.99 6.00 8.45
C PHE A 130 50.62 4.78 9.17
N GLY A 131 51.50 5.00 10.14
CA GLY A 131 52.26 3.96 10.84
C GLY A 131 51.94 3.82 12.33
N HIS A 132 51.21 4.75 12.93
CA HIS A 132 50.82 4.69 14.34
C HIS A 132 49.29 4.65 14.47
N LEU A 133 48.78 3.70 15.25
CA LEU A 133 47.35 3.61 15.58
C LEU A 133 46.90 4.82 16.39
N LEU A 134 45.60 5.12 16.37
CA LEU A 134 44.99 6.23 17.14
C LEU A 134 45.54 7.62 16.76
N THR A 135 45.80 7.83 15.47
CA THR A 135 46.23 9.12 14.91
C THR A 135 45.20 9.64 13.91
N SER A 136 44.80 10.90 14.05
CA SER A 136 43.76 11.53 13.23
C SER A 136 43.86 13.06 13.34
N SER A 137 43.53 13.77 12.26
CA SER A 137 43.26 15.22 12.29
C SER A 137 41.87 15.56 12.83
N ASN A 138 41.04 14.55 13.09
CA ASN A 138 39.60 14.69 13.35
C ASN A 138 39.21 14.33 14.79
N TYR A 139 40.12 14.50 15.76
CA TYR A 139 39.82 14.28 17.19
C TYR A 139 39.16 15.47 17.90
N ASP A 140 39.34 16.69 17.40
CA ASP A 140 38.60 17.84 17.91
C ASP A 140 37.19 17.87 17.30
N ASP A 141 36.23 17.32 18.05
CA ASP A 141 34.80 17.30 17.69
C ASP A 141 34.13 18.69 17.84
N ASN A 142 34.80 19.70 18.39
CA ASN A 142 34.29 21.08 18.40
C ASN A 142 34.33 21.72 17.01
N GLU A 143 35.26 21.27 16.18
CA GLU A 143 35.29 21.62 14.76
C GLU A 143 34.27 20.77 14.00
N ARG A 144 33.35 21.43 13.30
CA ARG A 144 32.35 20.75 12.47
C ARG A 144 33.01 20.31 11.17
N LYS A 145 33.26 19.01 11.04
CA LYS A 145 33.95 18.41 9.89
C LYS A 145 32.97 17.57 9.07
N THR A 146 33.07 17.69 7.75
CA THR A 146 32.31 16.90 6.77
C THR A 146 33.18 15.86 6.07
N THR A 147 34.22 15.37 6.75
CA THR A 147 35.10 14.30 6.29
C THR A 147 34.53 12.92 6.68
N GLY A 148 34.96 11.87 5.99
CA GLY A 148 34.62 10.48 6.28
C GLY A 148 35.52 9.82 7.34
N GLY A 149 36.75 10.31 7.50
CA GLY A 149 37.66 9.89 8.56
C GLY A 149 37.21 10.41 9.94
N ARG A 150 37.03 9.53 10.94
CA ARG A 150 36.67 9.94 12.31
C ARG A 150 37.57 9.32 13.36
N ASN A 151 37.66 7.99 13.35
CA ASN A 151 38.21 7.22 14.47
C ASN A 151 39.73 7.07 14.44
N GLY A 152 40.43 7.56 13.40
CA GLY A 152 41.88 7.47 13.30
C GLY A 152 42.45 6.07 13.05
N TYR A 153 41.66 5.16 12.47
CA TYR A 153 42.08 3.79 12.17
C TYR A 153 42.33 3.52 10.68
N GLY A 154 41.54 4.09 9.79
CA GLY A 154 41.39 3.66 8.38
C GLY A 154 42.67 3.30 7.65
N ALA A 155 43.57 4.28 7.48
CA ALA A 155 44.81 4.06 6.73
C ALA A 155 45.78 3.08 7.40
N LYS A 156 45.76 3.00 8.74
CA LYS A 156 46.56 2.02 9.50
C LYS A 156 46.02 0.62 9.35
N LEU A 157 44.69 0.46 9.28
CA LEU A 157 44.10 -0.85 9.01
C LEU A 157 44.52 -1.38 7.64
N ALA A 158 44.55 -0.53 6.62
CA ALA A 158 45.11 -0.92 5.32
C ALA A 158 46.58 -1.34 5.42
N ASN A 159 47.41 -0.61 6.18
CA ASN A 159 48.81 -0.96 6.42
C ASN A 159 48.95 -2.31 7.17
N ILE A 160 48.19 -2.51 8.25
CA ILE A 160 48.19 -3.75 9.05
C ILE A 160 47.78 -4.96 8.21
N PHE A 161 46.79 -4.82 7.31
CA PHE A 161 46.36 -5.91 6.43
C PHE A 161 47.09 -5.96 5.08
N SER A 162 48.29 -5.40 5.01
CA SER A 162 49.14 -5.43 3.81
C SER A 162 50.51 -6.06 4.08
N THR A 163 51.05 -6.79 3.10
CA THR A 163 52.43 -7.28 3.14
C THR A 163 53.43 -6.17 2.85
N GLU A 164 53.02 -5.20 2.02
CA GLU A 164 53.78 -4.00 1.66
C GLU A 164 52.82 -2.81 1.58
N PHE A 165 53.20 -1.69 2.21
CA PHE A 165 52.42 -0.46 2.21
C PHE A 165 53.36 0.74 2.04
N VAL A 166 53.21 1.48 0.95
CA VAL A 166 54.08 2.56 0.51
C VAL A 166 53.33 3.87 0.56
N ILE A 167 53.91 4.84 1.26
CA ILE A 167 53.43 6.22 1.30
C ILE A 167 54.39 7.09 0.51
N GLU A 168 53.84 7.82 -0.45
CA GLU A 168 54.53 8.89 -1.15
C GLU A 168 53.71 10.17 -1.09
N THR A 169 54.34 11.30 -0.76
CA THR A 169 53.67 12.60 -0.75
C THR A 169 54.65 13.68 -1.19
N ALA A 170 54.15 14.69 -1.89
CA ALA A 170 54.88 15.94 -2.14
C ALA A 170 54.20 17.09 -1.39
N ASP A 171 55.00 17.81 -0.62
CA ASP A 171 54.60 19.01 0.11
C ASP A 171 55.32 20.20 -0.51
N GLY A 172 54.65 20.89 -1.42
CA GLY A 172 55.14 22.06 -2.11
C GLY A 172 55.34 23.27 -1.19
N HIS A 173 54.67 23.32 -0.04
CA HIS A 173 54.89 24.38 0.95
C HIS A 173 56.25 24.22 1.65
N ARG A 174 56.64 22.97 1.93
CA ARG A 174 57.93 22.65 2.57
C ARG A 174 59.03 22.26 1.57
N LEU A 175 58.70 22.21 0.28
CA LEU A 175 59.59 21.84 -0.83
C LEU A 175 60.22 20.45 -0.65
N LYS A 176 59.48 19.52 -0.07
CA LYS A 176 59.93 18.16 0.25
C LYS A 176 58.98 17.11 -0.34
N ARG A 177 59.57 16.09 -0.95
CA ARG A 177 58.92 14.83 -1.30
C ARG A 177 59.36 13.75 -0.32
N TYR A 178 58.40 13.00 0.18
CA TYR A 178 58.56 11.94 1.15
C TYR A 178 58.22 10.59 0.51
N ARG A 179 59.00 9.55 0.82
CA ARG A 179 58.64 8.16 0.54
C ARG A 179 59.02 7.27 1.73
N GLN A 180 58.10 6.42 2.17
CA GLN A 180 58.38 5.41 3.21
C GLN A 180 57.64 4.12 2.89
N VAL A 181 58.27 2.99 3.24
CA VAL A 181 57.74 1.64 3.02
C VAL A 181 57.54 0.96 4.37
N PHE A 182 56.36 0.40 4.57
CA PHE A 182 56.02 -0.49 5.67
C PHE A 182 55.87 -1.92 5.15
N SER A 183 56.25 -2.89 5.97
CA SER A 183 56.14 -4.32 5.68
C SER A 183 55.78 -5.11 6.93
N GLU A 184 55.50 -6.40 6.75
CA GLU A 184 55.14 -7.32 7.85
C GLU A 184 53.96 -6.81 8.68
N ASN A 185 52.85 -6.46 8.02
CA ASN A 185 51.61 -6.03 8.69
C ASN A 185 51.80 -4.81 9.61
N MET A 186 52.57 -3.81 9.14
CA MET A 186 53.00 -2.62 9.90
C MET A 186 54.04 -2.92 11.02
N GLY A 187 54.56 -4.15 11.10
CA GLY A 187 55.58 -4.56 12.07
C GLY A 187 56.98 -4.02 11.78
N LYS A 188 57.28 -3.72 10.50
CA LYS A 188 58.54 -3.10 10.07
C LYS A 188 58.29 -1.87 9.21
N LYS A 189 59.22 -0.92 9.29
CA LYS A 189 59.24 0.30 8.47
C LYS A 189 60.65 0.59 7.97
N SER A 190 60.76 1.15 6.78
CA SER A 190 62.00 1.74 6.27
C SER A 190 62.25 3.11 6.89
N GLU A 191 63.49 3.56 6.84
CA GLU A 191 63.79 4.99 6.99
C GLU A 191 63.08 5.80 5.88
N PRO A 192 62.62 7.02 6.17
CA PRO A 192 61.96 7.86 5.18
C PRO A 192 62.96 8.44 4.17
N GLU A 193 62.69 8.25 2.87
CA GLU A 193 63.42 8.91 1.80
C GLU A 193 62.87 10.33 1.58
N ILE A 194 63.70 11.35 1.85
CA ILE A 194 63.34 12.76 1.64
C ILE A 194 64.10 13.32 0.43
N LYS A 195 63.36 13.84 -0.55
CA LYS A 195 63.90 14.53 -1.75
C LYS A 195 63.33 15.94 -1.85
N LYS A 196 63.98 16.83 -2.60
CA LYS A 196 63.42 18.16 -2.90
C LYS A 196 62.30 18.05 -3.95
N CYS A 197 61.25 18.88 -3.84
CA CYS A 197 60.20 19.02 -4.85
C CYS A 197 59.96 20.50 -5.22
N LYS A 198 59.23 20.75 -6.30
CA LYS A 198 58.81 22.11 -6.68
C LYS A 198 57.65 22.58 -5.80
N GLN A 199 57.48 23.90 -5.68
CA GLN A 199 56.36 24.50 -4.95
C GLN A 199 54.98 24.12 -5.53
N SER A 200 54.92 23.85 -6.83
CA SER A 200 53.71 23.42 -7.53
C SER A 200 53.36 21.94 -7.33
N GLU A 201 54.22 21.15 -6.69
CA GLU A 201 53.99 19.73 -6.48
C GLU A 201 53.30 19.49 -5.13
N ASN A 202 51.99 19.29 -5.18
CA ASN A 202 51.17 18.88 -4.04
C ASN A 202 50.33 17.67 -4.43
N TRP A 203 50.58 16.54 -3.78
CA TRP A 203 49.86 15.29 -4.01
C TRP A 203 50.21 14.24 -2.95
N THR A 204 49.33 13.26 -2.78
CA THR A 204 49.56 12.06 -1.98
C THR A 204 49.28 10.81 -2.80
N ARG A 205 50.11 9.79 -2.66
CA ARG A 205 49.93 8.45 -3.22
C ARG A 205 50.14 7.40 -2.14
N VAL A 206 49.15 6.52 -2.03
CA VAL A 206 49.21 5.33 -1.19
C VAL A 206 49.20 4.12 -2.10
N THR A 207 50.19 3.24 -1.95
CA THR A 207 50.27 1.99 -2.70
C THR A 207 50.39 0.83 -1.73
N PHE A 208 49.55 -0.19 -1.85
CA PHE A 208 49.56 -1.30 -0.92
C PHE A 208 49.30 -2.64 -1.61
N LYS A 209 49.93 -3.68 -1.08
CA LYS A 209 49.73 -5.09 -1.46
C LYS A 209 49.02 -5.79 -0.31
N PRO A 210 47.72 -6.07 -0.44
CA PRO A 210 46.96 -6.74 0.62
C PRO A 210 47.59 -8.08 0.99
N ASP A 211 47.58 -8.41 2.28
CA ASP A 211 47.97 -9.72 2.78
C ASP A 211 46.82 -10.72 2.55
N LEU A 212 46.71 -11.20 1.31
CA LEU A 212 45.61 -12.05 0.86
C LEU A 212 45.47 -13.33 1.69
N ALA A 213 46.57 -13.85 2.24
CA ALA A 213 46.53 -15.01 3.13
C ALA A 213 45.67 -14.75 4.39
N LYS A 214 45.68 -13.52 4.94
CA LYS A 214 44.81 -13.14 6.07
C LYS A 214 43.33 -13.05 5.69
N PHE A 215 43.04 -12.92 4.40
CA PHE A 215 41.69 -12.91 3.85
C PHE A 215 41.27 -14.28 3.30
N ASN A 216 42.09 -15.32 3.46
CA ASN A 216 41.88 -16.65 2.86
C ASN A 216 41.77 -16.61 1.33
N MET A 217 42.54 -15.72 0.70
CA MET A 217 42.59 -15.50 -0.74
C MET A 217 44.01 -15.73 -1.28
N THR A 218 44.12 -16.02 -2.57
CA THR A 218 45.41 -16.17 -3.27
C THR A 218 45.61 -15.13 -4.36
N GLU A 219 44.51 -14.58 -4.89
CA GLU A 219 44.47 -13.57 -5.93
C GLU A 219 43.35 -12.55 -5.66
N LEU A 220 43.36 -11.43 -6.38
CA LEU A 220 42.25 -10.48 -6.40
C LEU A 220 41.13 -11.01 -7.31
N GLU A 221 40.22 -11.78 -6.73
CA GLU A 221 39.08 -12.39 -7.42
C GLU A 221 38.21 -11.35 -8.17
N ALA A 222 37.60 -11.77 -9.29
CA ALA A 222 36.85 -10.88 -10.18
C ALA A 222 35.72 -10.10 -9.46
N ASP A 223 35.04 -10.73 -8.50
CA ASP A 223 33.93 -10.14 -7.75
C ASP A 223 34.36 -8.99 -6.84
N VAL A 224 35.48 -9.15 -6.11
CA VAL A 224 36.02 -8.06 -5.28
C VAL A 224 36.57 -6.93 -6.14
N VAL A 225 37.19 -7.25 -7.27
CA VAL A 225 37.66 -6.25 -8.24
C VAL A 225 36.47 -5.47 -8.81
N ALA A 226 35.36 -6.12 -9.16
CA ALA A 226 34.15 -5.47 -9.65
C ALA A 226 33.57 -4.49 -8.61
N LEU A 227 33.58 -4.84 -7.33
CA LEU A 227 33.20 -3.93 -6.24
C LEU A 227 34.16 -2.75 -6.09
N MET A 228 35.46 -2.99 -6.14
CA MET A 228 36.47 -1.91 -6.08
C MET A 228 36.28 -0.94 -7.26
N ARG A 229 36.11 -1.46 -8.48
CA ARG A 229 35.84 -0.64 -9.68
C ARG A 229 34.56 0.17 -9.52
N LYS A 230 33.46 -0.46 -9.08
CA LYS A 230 32.20 0.22 -8.78
C LYS A 230 32.42 1.36 -7.79
N ARG A 231 33.21 1.13 -6.75
CA ARG A 231 33.48 2.12 -5.70
C ARG A 231 34.31 3.31 -6.21
N VAL A 232 35.18 3.11 -7.20
CA VAL A 232 35.83 4.23 -7.92
C VAL A 232 34.82 5.01 -8.76
N VAL A 233 33.84 4.34 -9.38
CA VAL A 233 32.74 5.01 -10.08
C VAL A 233 31.84 5.80 -9.13
N ASP A 234 31.62 5.30 -7.90
CA ASP A 234 30.92 6.06 -6.86
C ASP A 234 31.63 7.40 -6.59
N MET A 235 32.96 7.39 -6.44
CA MET A 235 33.74 8.62 -6.23
C MET A 235 33.55 9.62 -7.36
N ALA A 236 33.53 9.16 -8.60
CA ALA A 236 33.27 10.03 -9.76
C ALA A 236 31.86 10.65 -9.71
N GLY A 237 30.88 9.93 -9.18
CA GLY A 237 29.54 10.43 -8.93
C GLY A 237 29.45 11.44 -7.80
N THR A 238 30.17 11.22 -6.69
CA THR A 238 30.02 12.00 -5.45
C THR A 238 30.95 13.21 -5.33
N LEU A 239 32.13 13.19 -5.95
CA LEU A 239 33.09 14.31 -5.93
C LEU A 239 32.72 15.44 -6.90
N GLY A 240 31.70 15.21 -7.73
CA GLY A 240 31.12 16.20 -8.64
C GLY A 240 32.01 16.55 -9.83
N LYS A 241 31.61 17.58 -10.57
CA LYS A 241 32.19 17.93 -11.88
C LYS A 241 33.64 18.44 -11.84
N THR A 242 34.16 18.76 -10.65
CA THR A 242 35.45 19.43 -10.51
C THR A 242 36.62 18.44 -10.39
N VAL A 243 36.37 17.17 -10.09
CA VAL A 243 37.41 16.15 -9.91
C VAL A 243 37.37 15.16 -11.08
N LYS A 244 38.51 14.95 -11.73
CA LYS A 244 38.70 13.92 -12.75
C LYS A 244 39.09 12.63 -12.05
N VAL A 245 38.25 11.62 -12.18
CA VAL A 245 38.51 10.27 -11.65
C VAL A 245 39.01 9.37 -12.78
N GLU A 246 40.15 8.73 -12.56
CA GLU A 246 40.76 7.75 -13.47
C GLU A 246 40.87 6.38 -12.79
N LEU A 247 40.60 5.32 -13.54
CA LEU A 247 40.72 3.93 -13.12
C LEU A 247 41.62 3.20 -14.13
N ASN A 248 42.76 2.69 -13.67
CA ASN A 248 43.78 2.02 -14.50
C ASN A 248 44.20 2.85 -15.73
N GLY A 249 44.39 4.16 -15.53
CA GLY A 249 44.73 5.12 -16.59
C GLY A 249 43.57 5.56 -17.50
N GLU A 250 42.39 4.95 -17.38
CA GLU A 250 41.20 5.33 -18.15
C GLU A 250 40.30 6.28 -17.36
N LYS A 251 39.76 7.29 -18.03
CA LYS A 251 38.88 8.27 -17.38
C LYS A 251 37.47 7.69 -17.18
N VAL A 252 36.96 7.77 -15.96
CA VAL A 252 35.58 7.38 -15.66
C VAL A 252 34.61 8.34 -16.36
N ALA A 253 33.61 7.81 -17.08
CA ALA A 253 32.69 8.60 -17.90
C ALA A 253 31.73 9.48 -17.08
N VAL A 254 31.45 9.10 -15.83
CA VAL A 254 30.57 9.80 -14.89
C VAL A 254 31.19 11.14 -14.50
N LYS A 255 30.39 12.22 -14.60
CA LYS A 255 30.84 13.60 -14.26
C LYS A 255 30.02 14.24 -13.14
N SER A 256 28.87 13.67 -12.80
CA SER A 256 27.96 14.24 -11.81
C SER A 256 27.15 13.15 -11.13
N PHE A 257 26.56 13.48 -9.97
CA PHE A 257 25.67 12.56 -9.27
C PHE A 257 24.47 12.16 -10.13
N SER A 258 23.94 13.07 -10.96
CA SER A 258 22.85 12.76 -11.88
C SER A 258 23.26 11.75 -12.97
N ASP A 259 24.49 11.84 -13.49
CA ASP A 259 25.03 10.88 -14.46
C ASP A 259 25.26 9.51 -13.82
N TYR A 260 25.75 9.50 -12.58
CA TYR A 260 25.92 8.28 -11.77
C TYR A 260 24.59 7.55 -11.57
N VAL A 261 23.53 8.26 -11.20
CA VAL A 261 22.18 7.69 -11.03
C VAL A 261 21.64 7.12 -12.35
N GLN A 262 21.98 7.72 -13.49
CA GLN A 262 21.56 7.22 -14.80
C GLN A 262 22.07 5.80 -15.10
N LEU A 263 23.23 5.41 -14.55
CA LEU A 263 23.77 4.05 -14.71
C LEU A 263 22.84 2.99 -14.10
N TYR A 264 22.22 3.30 -12.97
CA TYR A 264 21.25 2.43 -12.30
C TYR A 264 19.92 2.37 -13.07
N ILE A 265 19.41 3.54 -13.47
CA ILE A 265 18.15 3.65 -14.19
C ILE A 265 18.24 2.93 -15.54
N ASN A 266 19.32 3.12 -16.29
CA ASN A 266 19.52 2.42 -17.56
C ASN A 266 19.54 0.91 -17.39
N SER A 267 20.09 0.41 -16.29
CA SER A 267 20.14 -1.03 -16.01
C SER A 267 18.77 -1.60 -15.70
N ALA A 268 18.03 -0.94 -14.80
CA ALA A 268 16.65 -1.33 -14.46
C ALA A 268 15.69 -1.17 -15.66
N SER A 269 15.94 -0.19 -16.54
CA SER A 269 15.12 0.04 -17.74
C SER A 269 15.38 -0.94 -18.88
N LYS A 270 16.46 -1.74 -18.86
CA LYS A 270 16.68 -2.82 -19.83
C LYS A 270 15.60 -3.92 -19.76
N GLU A 271 14.81 -3.94 -18.68
CA GLU A 271 13.65 -4.82 -18.52
C GLU A 271 12.37 -4.28 -19.20
N GLY A 272 12.45 -3.20 -19.99
CA GLY A 272 11.35 -2.66 -20.78
C GLY A 272 10.49 -1.60 -20.06
N ILE A 273 10.96 -1.08 -18.92
CA ILE A 273 10.28 -0.07 -18.12
C ILE A 273 11.08 1.23 -18.14
N ASP A 274 10.53 2.29 -18.75
CA ASP A 274 11.14 3.63 -18.67
C ASP A 274 10.96 4.21 -17.26
N LEU A 275 12.04 4.26 -16.50
CA LEU A 275 12.03 4.71 -15.11
C LEU A 275 12.38 6.19 -15.02
N PRO A 276 11.59 7.02 -14.33
CA PRO A 276 11.83 8.46 -14.27
C PRO A 276 13.07 8.78 -13.45
N ARG A 277 13.90 9.71 -13.93
CA ARG A 277 15.02 10.29 -13.19
C ARG A 277 14.68 11.70 -12.71
N ILE A 278 14.23 11.83 -11.47
CA ILE A 278 13.84 13.13 -10.90
C ILE A 278 14.94 13.59 -9.95
N TYR A 279 15.86 14.39 -10.48
CA TYR A 279 17.05 14.88 -9.77
C TYR A 279 16.89 16.33 -9.32
N GLN A 280 17.42 16.65 -8.14
CA GLN A 280 17.57 18.00 -7.62
C GLN A 280 18.84 18.13 -6.77
N LYS A 281 19.68 19.12 -7.09
CA LYS A 281 20.67 19.63 -6.14
C LYS A 281 19.97 20.63 -5.22
N ILE A 282 19.87 20.32 -3.94
CA ILE A 282 19.12 21.09 -2.94
C ILE A 282 19.96 22.28 -2.47
N ASN A 283 21.21 22.00 -2.11
CA ASN A 283 22.22 22.96 -1.71
C ASN A 283 23.62 22.33 -1.91
N ASP A 284 24.67 22.96 -1.39
CA ASP A 284 26.04 22.44 -1.55
C ASP A 284 26.33 21.16 -0.75
N ARG A 285 25.43 20.77 0.16
CA ARG A 285 25.56 19.58 0.99
C ARG A 285 24.61 18.46 0.62
N TRP A 286 23.61 18.69 -0.23
CA TRP A 286 22.57 17.70 -0.54
C TRP A 286 22.26 17.64 -2.03
N GLU A 287 22.40 16.45 -2.60
CA GLU A 287 21.85 16.08 -3.90
C GLU A 287 20.93 14.87 -3.74
N VAL A 288 19.75 14.96 -4.34
CA VAL A 288 18.72 13.92 -4.25
C VAL A 288 18.25 13.55 -5.64
N CYS A 289 18.06 12.26 -5.88
CA CYS A 289 17.29 11.77 -7.01
C CYS A 289 16.25 10.76 -6.55
N VAL A 290 15.05 10.82 -7.14
CA VAL A 290 13.98 9.85 -6.89
C VAL A 290 13.60 9.20 -8.21
N SER A 291 13.52 7.88 -8.17
CA SER A 291 12.92 7.03 -9.20
C SER A 291 11.90 6.09 -8.56
N LEU A 292 11.35 5.16 -9.34
CA LEU A 292 10.29 4.26 -8.92
C LEU A 292 10.83 2.86 -8.67
N SER A 293 10.17 2.15 -7.76
CA SER A 293 10.40 0.73 -7.50
C SER A 293 9.08 -0.04 -7.42
N GLU A 294 9.17 -1.36 -7.48
CA GLU A 294 8.01 -2.26 -7.48
C GLU A 294 7.68 -2.80 -6.08
N GLY A 295 7.19 -1.92 -5.20
CA GLY A 295 6.70 -2.32 -3.87
C GLY A 295 7.77 -2.71 -2.85
N GLN A 296 9.05 -2.69 -3.22
CA GLN A 296 10.19 -2.73 -2.31
C GLN A 296 10.97 -1.42 -2.35
N PHE A 297 11.21 -0.83 -1.17
CA PHE A 297 12.00 0.39 -1.06
C PHE A 297 13.45 0.10 -1.45
N GLN A 298 14.00 0.92 -2.35
CA GLN A 298 15.40 0.83 -2.76
C GLN A 298 16.12 2.14 -2.48
N GLN A 299 17.41 2.05 -2.16
CA GLN A 299 18.21 3.24 -1.90
C GLN A 299 19.66 3.06 -2.33
N VAL A 300 20.29 4.16 -2.75
CA VAL A 300 21.75 4.26 -2.94
C VAL A 300 22.18 5.59 -2.36
N SER A 301 22.97 5.57 -1.28
CA SER A 301 23.30 6.80 -0.57
C SER A 301 24.75 6.91 -0.14
N PHE A 302 25.19 8.16 -0.01
CA PHE A 302 26.52 8.55 0.38
C PHE A 302 26.49 9.64 1.44
N VAL A 303 27.34 9.49 2.45
CA VAL A 303 27.59 10.50 3.49
C VAL A 303 29.07 10.80 3.54
N ASN A 304 29.46 12.03 3.22
CA ASN A 304 30.88 12.44 3.19
C ASN A 304 31.73 11.50 2.32
N GLY A 305 31.21 11.10 1.16
CA GLY A 305 31.85 10.14 0.26
C GLY A 305 31.78 8.67 0.70
N ILE A 306 31.35 8.36 1.93
CA ILE A 306 31.18 6.98 2.42
C ILE A 306 29.90 6.38 1.86
N ALA A 307 29.97 5.16 1.33
CA ALA A 307 28.81 4.43 0.81
C ALA A 307 27.97 3.82 1.96
N THR A 308 26.82 4.44 2.27
CA THR A 308 25.87 3.94 3.28
C THR A 308 24.90 2.94 2.66
N ILE A 309 25.38 1.72 2.40
CA ILE A 309 24.64 0.67 1.67
C ILE A 309 23.36 0.21 2.39
N ARG A 310 23.27 0.37 3.71
CA ARG A 310 22.06 0.09 4.50
C ARG A 310 21.22 1.34 4.77
N GLY A 311 21.65 2.50 4.27
CA GLY A 311 20.94 3.77 4.40
C GLY A 311 21.10 4.37 5.80
N GLY A 312 20.00 4.76 6.42
CA GLY A 312 20.00 5.39 7.75
C GLY A 312 19.17 6.67 7.80
N THR A 313 19.47 7.50 8.79
CA THR A 313 18.66 8.67 9.12
C THR A 313 18.57 9.72 7.99
N HIS A 314 19.61 9.88 7.16
CA HIS A 314 19.62 10.78 6.00
C HIS A 314 18.69 10.30 4.88
N VAL A 315 18.69 8.99 4.60
CA VAL A 315 17.78 8.39 3.62
C VAL A 315 16.34 8.51 4.09
N ASP A 316 16.08 8.22 5.37
CA ASP A 316 14.74 8.35 5.94
C ASP A 316 14.24 9.79 5.90
N TYR A 317 15.11 10.77 6.17
CA TYR A 317 14.76 12.18 6.11
C TYR A 317 14.24 12.59 4.71
N VAL A 318 14.90 12.13 3.64
CA VAL A 318 14.48 12.40 2.26
C VAL A 318 13.22 11.59 1.89
N ALA A 319 13.26 10.27 2.11
CA ALA A 319 12.19 9.36 1.69
C ALA A 319 10.86 9.65 2.40
N ASN A 320 10.89 10.06 3.68
CA ASN A 320 9.67 10.39 4.42
C ASN A 320 9.00 11.67 3.90
N GLN A 321 9.78 12.69 3.48
CA GLN A 321 9.23 13.91 2.88
C GLN A 321 8.48 13.58 1.58
N VAL A 322 9.13 12.82 0.68
CA VAL A 322 8.54 12.40 -0.59
C VAL A 322 7.30 11.53 -0.37
N ALA A 323 7.41 10.51 0.48
CA ALA A 323 6.30 9.59 0.74
C ALA A 323 5.11 10.29 1.39
N SER A 324 5.34 11.27 2.28
CA SER A 324 4.26 12.04 2.91
C SER A 324 3.49 12.88 1.89
N HIS A 325 4.20 13.53 0.96
CA HIS A 325 3.58 14.32 -0.10
C HIS A 325 2.76 13.42 -1.05
N VAL A 326 3.36 12.33 -1.56
CA VAL A 326 2.69 11.39 -2.46
C VAL A 326 1.46 10.75 -1.79
N MET A 327 1.58 10.36 -0.51
CA MET A 327 0.46 9.84 0.29
C MET A 327 -0.70 10.84 0.36
N GLY A 328 -0.42 12.12 0.59
CA GLY A 328 -1.42 13.19 0.59
C GLY A 328 -2.15 13.30 -0.75
N VAL A 329 -1.42 13.23 -1.87
CA VAL A 329 -1.99 13.25 -3.22
C VAL A 329 -2.88 12.04 -3.49
N VAL A 330 -2.42 10.83 -3.14
CA VAL A 330 -3.19 9.58 -3.32
C VAL A 330 -4.46 9.60 -2.49
N ASN A 331 -4.38 9.93 -1.20
CA ASN A 331 -5.55 9.97 -0.31
C ASN A 331 -6.56 11.06 -0.70
N LYS A 332 -6.12 12.14 -1.36
CA LYS A 332 -7.01 13.16 -1.94
C LYS A 332 -7.77 12.63 -3.17
N LYS A 333 -7.12 11.83 -4.02
CA LYS A 333 -7.73 11.21 -5.20
C LYS A 333 -8.65 10.03 -4.85
N ASN A 334 -8.24 9.17 -3.92
CA ASN A 334 -9.01 8.04 -3.45
C ASN A 334 -8.99 7.98 -1.92
N LYS A 335 -10.03 8.54 -1.29
CA LYS A 335 -10.19 8.52 0.17
C LYS A 335 -10.30 7.11 0.76
N GLN A 336 -10.68 6.12 -0.05
CA GLN A 336 -10.81 4.73 0.39
C GLN A 336 -9.49 3.96 0.36
N ALA A 337 -8.43 4.50 -0.27
CA ALA A 337 -7.13 3.85 -0.36
C ALA A 337 -6.43 3.72 1.01
N ASN A 338 -6.72 4.62 1.96
CA ASN A 338 -6.19 4.66 3.33
C ASN A 338 -4.68 4.32 3.38
N MET A 339 -3.89 5.06 2.60
CA MET A 339 -2.49 4.71 2.36
C MET A 339 -1.63 4.95 3.59
N LYS A 340 -0.74 3.99 3.89
CA LYS A 340 0.26 4.09 4.96
C LYS A 340 1.59 4.56 4.39
N LEU A 341 2.34 5.36 5.17
CA LEU A 341 3.63 5.92 4.77
C LEU A 341 4.62 4.84 4.30
N HIS A 342 4.74 3.74 5.06
CA HIS A 342 5.61 2.61 4.70
C HIS A 342 5.26 2.00 3.34
N THR A 343 3.97 1.89 3.02
CA THR A 343 3.55 1.37 1.71
C THR A 343 3.99 2.29 0.59
N VAL A 344 3.84 3.61 0.76
CA VAL A 344 4.29 4.58 -0.24
C VAL A 344 5.81 4.56 -0.40
N LYS A 345 6.57 4.49 0.70
CA LYS A 345 8.04 4.32 0.65
C LYS A 345 8.43 3.08 -0.16
N GLY A 346 7.68 1.98 -0.04
CA GLY A 346 7.91 0.77 -0.82
C GLY A 346 7.94 0.96 -2.34
N TYR A 347 7.36 2.03 -2.89
CA TYR A 347 7.37 2.32 -4.34
C TYR A 347 8.40 3.37 -4.76
N LEU A 348 9.31 3.73 -3.85
CA LEU A 348 10.34 4.73 -4.10
C LEU A 348 11.72 4.07 -4.21
N TRP A 349 12.48 4.52 -5.18
CA TRP A 349 13.93 4.32 -5.26
C TRP A 349 14.63 5.65 -5.05
N VAL A 350 15.35 5.79 -3.94
CA VAL A 350 15.92 7.07 -3.50
C VAL A 350 17.45 7.06 -3.58
N PHE A 351 18.01 8.07 -4.23
CA PHE A 351 19.45 8.30 -4.30
C PHE A 351 19.79 9.57 -3.52
N VAL A 352 20.79 9.50 -2.62
CA VAL A 352 21.15 10.62 -1.74
C VAL A 352 22.66 10.79 -1.70
N ASN A 353 23.16 11.98 -2.01
CA ASN A 353 24.54 12.39 -1.71
C ASN A 353 24.49 13.52 -0.68
N ALA A 354 25.07 13.30 0.50
CA ALA A 354 24.96 14.22 1.62
C ALA A 354 26.32 14.54 2.28
N LEU A 355 26.49 15.78 2.73
CA LEU A 355 27.58 16.21 3.61
C LEU A 355 27.05 16.52 5.02
N ILE A 356 27.46 15.69 5.98
CA ILE A 356 26.96 15.67 7.35
C ILE A 356 28.09 16.06 8.31
N ASP A 357 27.80 16.96 9.24
CA ASP A 357 28.76 17.33 10.30
C ASP A 357 28.95 16.16 11.27
N ASN A 358 30.22 15.78 11.51
CA ASN A 358 30.65 14.79 12.49
C ASN A 358 29.75 13.52 12.51
N PRO A 359 29.63 12.79 11.37
CA PRO A 359 28.67 11.71 11.21
C PRO A 359 28.98 10.52 12.12
N ALA A 360 27.94 9.93 12.70
CA ALA A 360 27.98 8.74 13.53
C ALA A 360 27.30 7.59 12.78
N PHE A 361 27.89 6.40 12.89
CA PHE A 361 27.45 5.20 12.19
C PHE A 361 27.16 4.07 13.18
N ASP A 362 26.55 3.00 12.69
CA ASP A 362 26.28 1.79 13.46
C ASP A 362 27.54 1.02 13.90
N SER A 363 28.58 1.05 13.07
CA SER A 363 29.82 0.32 13.25
C SER A 363 30.98 0.97 12.48
N GLN A 364 32.18 0.38 12.59
CA GLN A 364 33.36 0.83 11.86
C GLN A 364 33.25 0.62 10.34
N THR A 365 32.39 -0.28 9.86
CA THR A 365 32.17 -0.44 8.40
C THR A 365 31.43 0.75 7.80
N LYS A 366 30.71 1.53 8.63
CA LYS A 366 29.98 2.77 8.28
C LYS A 366 28.87 2.56 7.25
N GLU A 367 28.15 1.45 7.35
CA GLU A 367 27.10 1.08 6.39
C GLU A 367 25.75 1.77 6.65
N THR A 368 25.49 2.18 7.90
CA THR A 368 24.25 2.85 8.31
C THR A 368 24.52 4.13 9.08
N LEU A 369 23.96 5.27 8.65
CA LEU A 369 24.04 6.53 9.40
C LEU A 369 23.07 6.53 10.59
N THR A 370 23.56 6.89 11.78
CA THR A 370 22.77 6.99 13.02
C THR A 370 22.64 8.41 13.56
N THR A 371 23.37 9.38 13.00
CA THR A 371 23.28 10.81 13.37
C THR A 371 21.83 11.30 13.28
N ARG A 372 21.36 12.00 14.32
CA ARG A 372 20.02 12.58 14.32
C ARG A 372 19.92 13.74 13.33
N GLN A 373 18.76 13.89 12.69
CA GLN A 373 18.53 14.94 11.69
C GLN A 373 18.89 16.35 12.17
N ALA A 374 18.61 16.69 13.43
CA ALA A 374 18.94 17.99 14.02
C ALA A 374 20.45 18.27 14.11
N SER A 375 21.28 17.22 14.04
CA SER A 375 22.74 17.29 14.12
C SER A 375 23.41 17.16 12.75
N PHE A 376 22.67 17.21 11.64
CA PHE A 376 23.26 17.12 10.30
C PHE A 376 24.11 18.33 9.91
N GLY A 377 23.95 19.46 10.59
CA GLY A 377 24.61 20.72 10.24
C GLY A 377 24.02 21.43 9.01
N SER A 378 23.01 20.84 8.38
CA SER A 378 22.31 21.38 7.22
C SER A 378 20.90 20.77 7.08
N THR A 379 20.05 21.42 6.29
CA THR A 379 18.70 20.93 5.98
C THR A 379 18.60 20.48 4.53
N CYS A 380 17.67 19.55 4.27
CA CYS A 380 17.36 19.04 2.94
C CYS A 380 15.86 19.22 2.70
N GLU A 381 15.46 20.45 2.40
CA GLU A 381 14.07 20.79 2.07
C GLU A 381 13.83 20.59 0.58
N LEU A 382 12.97 19.62 0.24
CA LEU A 382 12.60 19.33 -1.15
C LEU A 382 11.62 20.37 -1.67
N SER A 383 11.84 20.90 -2.87
CA SER A 383 10.97 21.93 -3.42
C SER A 383 9.60 21.37 -3.83
N ASP A 384 8.57 22.22 -3.80
CA ASP A 384 7.23 21.85 -4.29
C ASP A 384 7.26 21.40 -5.75
N GLU A 385 8.14 21.97 -6.57
CA GLU A 385 8.30 21.57 -7.97
C GLU A 385 8.84 20.14 -8.07
N PHE A 386 9.83 19.79 -7.24
CA PHE A 386 10.38 18.43 -7.17
C PHE A 386 9.31 17.43 -6.73
N LEU A 387 8.58 17.73 -5.66
CA LEU A 387 7.52 16.85 -5.14
C LEU A 387 6.36 16.67 -6.13
N LYS A 388 6.02 17.72 -6.90
CA LYS A 388 5.04 17.65 -8.01
C LYS A 388 5.53 16.77 -9.16
N LYS A 389 6.80 16.87 -9.55
CA LYS A 389 7.43 16.00 -10.56
C LYS A 389 7.36 14.54 -10.11
N VAL A 390 7.70 14.25 -8.85
CA VAL A 390 7.57 12.88 -8.29
C VAL A 390 6.13 12.39 -8.30
N SER A 391 5.16 13.22 -7.92
CA SER A 391 3.75 12.81 -7.95
C SER A 391 3.22 12.54 -9.36
N SER A 392 3.83 13.16 -10.38
CA SER A 392 3.44 13.03 -11.79
C SER A 392 4.22 11.95 -12.54
N SER A 393 5.13 11.24 -11.86
CA SER A 393 6.06 10.28 -12.46
C SER A 393 5.45 8.90 -12.75
N GLY A 394 4.18 8.68 -12.38
CA GLY A 394 3.51 7.38 -12.42
C GLY A 394 3.30 6.75 -11.04
N VAL A 395 4.04 7.18 -10.00
CA VAL A 395 3.93 6.60 -8.64
C VAL A 395 2.51 6.65 -8.08
N VAL A 396 1.78 7.75 -8.29
CA VAL A 396 0.41 7.92 -7.81
C VAL A 396 -0.53 6.93 -8.51
N THR A 397 -0.33 6.71 -9.81
CA THR A 397 -1.12 5.76 -10.60
C THR A 397 -0.86 4.33 -10.15
N ASN A 398 0.41 3.97 -9.91
CA ASN A 398 0.79 2.65 -9.43
C ASN A 398 0.19 2.37 -8.03
N LEU A 399 0.25 3.36 -7.13
CA LEU A 399 -0.33 3.25 -5.79
C LEU A 399 -1.86 3.16 -5.80
N LEU A 400 -2.53 3.91 -6.68
CA LEU A 400 -3.99 3.81 -6.85
C LEU A 400 -4.39 2.43 -7.38
N SER A 401 -3.68 1.93 -8.38
CA SER A 401 -3.90 0.58 -8.96
C SER A 401 -3.69 -0.51 -7.91
N TRP A 402 -2.62 -0.38 -7.10
CA TRP A 402 -2.38 -1.28 -5.97
C TRP A 402 -3.49 -1.23 -4.92
N ALA A 403 -3.98 -0.04 -4.59
CA ALA A 403 -5.06 0.13 -3.63
C ALA A 403 -6.37 -0.50 -4.13
N GLU A 404 -6.71 -0.29 -5.40
CA GLU A 404 -7.87 -0.91 -6.05
C GLU A 404 -7.74 -2.44 -6.08
N PHE A 405 -6.57 -2.96 -6.48
CA PHE A 405 -6.30 -4.39 -6.47
C PHE A 405 -6.47 -5.00 -5.07
N LYS A 406 -5.95 -4.33 -4.04
CA LYS A 406 -6.06 -4.79 -2.66
C LYS A 406 -7.53 -4.84 -2.20
N LEU A 407 -8.29 -3.78 -2.47
CA LEU A 407 -9.72 -3.71 -2.12
C LEU A 407 -10.49 -4.80 -2.88
N SER A 408 -10.28 -4.94 -4.19
CA SER A 408 -10.90 -6.01 -4.99
C SER A 408 -10.61 -7.40 -4.42
N LYS A 409 -9.36 -7.67 -4.04
CA LYS A 409 -8.95 -8.95 -3.43
C LYS A 409 -9.64 -9.20 -2.09
N GLU A 410 -9.86 -8.18 -1.27
CA GLU A 410 -10.59 -8.29 0.00
C GLU A 410 -12.09 -8.56 -0.23
N LEU A 411 -12.72 -7.87 -1.18
CA LEU A 411 -14.11 -8.11 -1.56
C LEU A 411 -14.32 -9.51 -2.14
N LYS A 412 -13.39 -10.02 -2.94
CA LYS A 412 -13.45 -11.39 -3.49
C LYS A 412 -13.49 -12.47 -2.39
N LYS A 413 -12.97 -12.21 -1.20
CA LYS A 413 -13.10 -13.15 -0.05
C LYS A 413 -14.55 -13.34 0.42
N THR A 414 -15.42 -12.40 0.07
CA THR A 414 -16.84 -12.39 0.44
C THR A 414 -17.74 -13.00 -0.63
N ASP A 415 -17.16 -13.55 -1.69
CA ASP A 415 -17.91 -14.06 -2.83
C ASP A 415 -18.70 -15.33 -2.51
N GLY A 416 -19.88 -15.40 -3.10
CA GLY A 416 -20.62 -16.65 -3.20
C GLY A 416 -20.01 -17.57 -4.25
N THR A 417 -20.33 -18.85 -4.14
CA THR A 417 -20.00 -19.85 -5.16
C THR A 417 -21.23 -20.70 -5.42
N LYS A 418 -21.39 -21.19 -6.66
CA LYS A 418 -22.44 -22.17 -6.97
C LYS A 418 -22.12 -23.48 -6.24
N LYS A 419 -22.87 -23.74 -5.18
CA LYS A 419 -22.79 -24.96 -4.37
C LYS A 419 -24.22 -25.46 -4.15
N THR A 420 -24.38 -26.77 -4.09
CA THR A 420 -25.70 -27.41 -3.86
C THR A 420 -26.24 -27.14 -2.47
N SER A 421 -25.37 -27.02 -1.46
CA SER A 421 -25.77 -26.74 -0.07
C SER A 421 -25.03 -25.54 0.50
N ILE A 422 -25.73 -24.70 1.25
CA ILE A 422 -25.16 -23.60 2.04
C ILE A 422 -25.54 -23.78 3.51
N VAL A 423 -24.56 -23.60 4.40
CA VAL A 423 -24.73 -23.70 5.85
C VAL A 423 -24.31 -22.37 6.49
N GLY A 424 -24.87 -22.04 7.64
CA GLY A 424 -24.44 -20.88 8.44
C GLY A 424 -25.07 -19.54 8.03
N ILE A 425 -26.16 -19.55 7.26
CA ILE A 425 -26.99 -18.37 7.00
C ILE A 425 -28.30 -18.54 7.78
N PRO A 426 -28.47 -17.85 8.93
CA PRO A 426 -29.70 -17.93 9.72
C PRO A 426 -30.92 -17.48 8.91
N LYS A 427 -32.06 -18.13 9.11
CA LYS A 427 -33.36 -17.83 8.49
C LYS A 427 -33.47 -18.07 6.98
N LEU A 428 -32.44 -18.54 6.29
CA LEU A 428 -32.57 -19.03 4.92
C LEU A 428 -33.36 -20.34 4.92
N GLU A 429 -34.43 -20.39 4.12
CA GLU A 429 -35.04 -21.64 3.69
C GLU A 429 -34.66 -21.84 2.23
N ASP A 430 -33.78 -22.80 1.98
CA ASP A 430 -33.16 -23.00 0.67
C ASP A 430 -34.05 -23.91 -0.21
N ALA A 431 -34.12 -23.65 -1.51
CA ALA A 431 -34.79 -24.56 -2.43
C ALA A 431 -33.99 -25.86 -2.58
N ASN A 432 -34.65 -27.02 -2.72
CA ASN A 432 -33.94 -28.30 -2.77
C ASN A 432 -32.98 -28.40 -3.97
N ASP A 433 -33.33 -27.79 -5.11
CA ASP A 433 -32.50 -27.78 -6.32
C ASP A 433 -31.51 -26.59 -6.40
N ALA A 434 -31.46 -25.73 -5.38
CA ALA A 434 -30.65 -24.51 -5.41
C ALA A 434 -29.15 -24.82 -5.56
N GLY A 435 -28.53 -24.27 -6.61
CA GLY A 435 -27.13 -24.54 -6.96
C GLY A 435 -26.87 -25.90 -7.62
N GLY A 436 -27.90 -26.72 -7.83
CA GLY A 436 -27.84 -27.97 -8.57
C GLY A 436 -27.96 -27.81 -10.10
N LYS A 437 -28.41 -28.88 -10.77
CA LYS A 437 -28.61 -28.90 -12.23
C LYS A 437 -29.81 -28.05 -12.68
N ASN A 438 -30.86 -27.98 -11.86
CA ASN A 438 -32.08 -27.22 -12.12
C ASN A 438 -32.05 -25.81 -11.48
N SER A 439 -30.86 -25.32 -11.11
CA SER A 439 -30.71 -24.02 -10.42
C SER A 439 -31.29 -22.85 -11.22
N ASP A 440 -31.30 -22.95 -12.55
CA ASP A 440 -31.87 -21.98 -13.48
C ASP A 440 -33.39 -21.84 -13.34
N LYS A 441 -34.08 -22.87 -12.82
CA LYS A 441 -35.52 -22.85 -12.52
C LYS A 441 -35.83 -22.36 -11.11
N CYS A 442 -34.81 -22.36 -10.23
CA CYS A 442 -34.99 -21.96 -8.84
C CYS A 442 -35.17 -20.44 -8.71
N THR A 443 -36.13 -20.04 -7.87
CA THR A 443 -36.42 -18.65 -7.50
C THR A 443 -36.11 -18.42 -6.03
N LEU A 444 -35.27 -17.43 -5.74
CA LEU A 444 -35.06 -16.94 -4.38
C LEU A 444 -36.03 -15.79 -4.10
N ILE A 445 -36.85 -15.93 -3.06
CA ILE A 445 -37.79 -14.88 -2.62
C ILE A 445 -37.12 -14.08 -1.50
N LEU A 446 -36.88 -12.79 -1.73
CA LEU A 446 -36.45 -11.86 -0.69
C LEU A 446 -37.66 -11.17 -0.08
N THR A 447 -37.87 -11.35 1.22
CA THR A 447 -39.07 -10.84 1.91
C THR A 447 -38.76 -9.65 2.81
N GLU A 448 -39.71 -8.73 2.93
CA GLU A 448 -39.65 -7.65 3.93
C GLU A 448 -39.97 -8.19 5.34
N GLY A 449 -38.93 -8.57 6.07
CA GLY A 449 -39.05 -9.10 7.43
C GLY A 449 -39.62 -10.52 7.53
N ASP A 450 -39.77 -10.97 8.78
CA ASP A 450 -40.21 -12.35 9.10
C ASP A 450 -41.71 -12.57 8.84
N SER A 451 -42.52 -11.52 8.89
CA SER A 451 -43.96 -11.59 8.61
C SER A 451 -44.24 -11.97 7.16
N ALA A 452 -43.56 -11.33 6.21
CA ALA A 452 -43.64 -11.67 4.79
C ALA A 452 -43.03 -13.05 4.49
N LYS A 453 -41.97 -13.45 5.22
CA LYS A 453 -41.42 -14.82 5.14
C LYS A 453 -42.47 -15.87 5.49
N ALA A 454 -43.26 -15.66 6.54
CA ALA A 454 -44.28 -16.64 6.94
C ALA A 454 -45.33 -16.85 5.83
N LEU A 455 -45.74 -15.77 5.15
CA LEU A 455 -46.65 -15.83 4.00
C LEU A 455 -46.01 -16.59 2.82
N ALA A 456 -44.76 -16.27 2.48
CA ALA A 456 -44.01 -16.95 1.43
C ALA A 456 -43.86 -18.46 1.72
N MET A 457 -43.57 -18.83 2.97
CA MET A 457 -43.45 -20.23 3.39
C MET A 457 -44.77 -21.00 3.27
N ALA A 458 -45.90 -20.35 3.58
CA ALA A 458 -47.22 -20.95 3.38
C ALA A 458 -47.48 -21.24 1.89
N GLY A 459 -47.12 -20.30 1.01
CA GLY A 459 -47.24 -20.43 -0.43
C GLY A 459 -46.30 -21.49 -1.04
N ILE A 460 -45.03 -21.52 -0.62
CA ILE A 460 -44.04 -22.54 -1.02
C ILE A 460 -44.54 -23.95 -0.70
N GLY A 461 -45.32 -24.12 0.37
CA GLY A 461 -45.94 -25.39 0.71
C GLY A 461 -46.89 -25.95 -0.37
N VAL A 462 -47.38 -25.10 -1.28
CA VAL A 462 -48.28 -25.48 -2.39
C VAL A 462 -47.52 -25.67 -3.70
N VAL A 463 -46.61 -24.75 -4.03
CA VAL A 463 -45.85 -24.79 -5.30
C VAL A 463 -44.63 -25.71 -5.27
N GLY A 464 -44.28 -26.22 -4.09
CA GLY A 464 -43.16 -27.15 -3.88
C GLY A 464 -41.85 -26.45 -3.47
N ARG A 465 -41.05 -27.15 -2.67
CA ARG A 465 -39.76 -26.67 -2.13
C ARG A 465 -38.58 -26.85 -3.09
N ASP A 466 -38.79 -27.54 -4.21
CA ASP A 466 -37.69 -27.85 -5.14
C ASP A 466 -37.16 -26.60 -5.84
N HIS A 467 -38.05 -25.68 -6.21
CA HIS A 467 -37.72 -24.52 -7.03
C HIS A 467 -37.88 -23.18 -6.30
N TYR A 468 -38.29 -23.15 -5.03
CA TYR A 468 -38.50 -21.89 -4.30
C TYR A 468 -37.78 -21.88 -2.96
N GLY A 469 -36.92 -20.89 -2.78
CA GLY A 469 -36.28 -20.57 -1.51
C GLY A 469 -36.73 -19.20 -1.00
N VAL A 470 -36.58 -18.94 0.30
CA VAL A 470 -36.93 -17.64 0.89
C VAL A 470 -35.88 -17.15 1.90
N PHE A 471 -35.59 -15.86 1.86
CA PHE A 471 -34.70 -15.19 2.80
C PHE A 471 -35.27 -13.82 3.24
N PRO A 472 -35.50 -13.59 4.54
CA PRO A 472 -36.04 -12.34 5.04
C PRO A 472 -34.96 -11.29 5.21
N LEU A 473 -35.19 -10.10 4.64
CA LEU A 473 -34.36 -8.93 4.90
C LEU A 473 -34.66 -8.37 6.29
N ARG A 474 -33.62 -8.00 7.04
CA ARG A 474 -33.76 -7.42 8.39
C ARG A 474 -34.30 -5.98 8.40
N GLY A 475 -34.36 -5.33 7.24
CA GLY A 475 -34.80 -3.94 7.08
C GLY A 475 -34.34 -3.37 5.74
N LYS A 476 -34.25 -2.04 5.66
CA LYS A 476 -33.78 -1.33 4.47
C LYS A 476 -32.34 -1.76 4.14
N LEU A 477 -32.12 -2.17 2.90
CA LEU A 477 -30.81 -2.56 2.41
C LEU A 477 -29.85 -1.35 2.39
N LEU A 478 -28.57 -1.59 2.64
CA LEU A 478 -27.55 -0.55 2.54
C LEU A 478 -27.42 -0.06 1.10
N ASN A 479 -27.44 1.25 0.87
CA ASN A 479 -27.14 1.81 -0.44
C ASN A 479 -25.64 1.63 -0.75
N VAL A 480 -25.33 0.62 -1.57
CA VAL A 480 -23.97 0.19 -1.86
C VAL A 480 -23.13 1.20 -2.64
N ARG A 481 -23.76 2.09 -3.41
CA ARG A 481 -23.05 3.13 -4.17
C ARG A 481 -22.30 4.12 -3.30
N GLU A 482 -22.81 4.30 -2.09
CA GLU A 482 -22.36 5.29 -1.11
C GLU A 482 -21.67 4.65 0.08
N ALA A 483 -21.61 3.32 0.11
CA ALA A 483 -21.01 2.56 1.18
C ALA A 483 -19.48 2.58 1.07
N SER A 484 -18.81 2.76 2.20
CA SER A 484 -17.38 2.49 2.29
C SER A 484 -17.12 1.00 2.12
N HIS A 485 -15.90 0.66 1.67
CA HIS A 485 -15.44 -0.71 1.57
C HIS A 485 -15.67 -1.52 2.85
N LYS A 486 -15.37 -0.92 4.00
CA LYS A 486 -15.59 -1.50 5.32
C LYS A 486 -17.07 -1.82 5.57
N GLN A 487 -17.95 -0.87 5.27
CA GLN A 487 -19.40 -1.07 5.43
C GLN A 487 -19.93 -2.20 4.55
N LEU A 488 -19.44 -2.35 3.31
CA LEU A 488 -19.82 -3.46 2.43
C LEU A 488 -19.35 -4.82 2.96
N MET A 489 -18.13 -4.89 3.49
CA MET A 489 -17.59 -6.12 4.08
C MET A 489 -18.31 -6.53 5.37
N GLU A 490 -18.63 -5.57 6.24
CA GLU A 490 -19.26 -5.82 7.54
C GLU A 490 -20.78 -6.03 7.45
N ASN A 491 -21.41 -5.65 6.33
CA ASN A 491 -22.85 -5.82 6.14
C ASN A 491 -23.23 -7.29 5.90
N ALA A 492 -23.66 -7.97 6.96
CA ALA A 492 -24.06 -9.37 6.91
C ALA A 492 -25.19 -9.67 5.90
N GLU A 493 -26.13 -8.74 5.67
CA GLU A 493 -27.25 -8.97 4.73
C GLU A 493 -26.75 -9.06 3.28
N ILE A 494 -25.90 -8.12 2.86
CA ILE A 494 -25.26 -8.14 1.53
C ILE A 494 -24.43 -9.42 1.37
N GLN A 495 -23.63 -9.75 2.39
CA GLN A 495 -22.81 -10.97 2.42
C GLN A 495 -23.67 -12.24 2.25
N ASN A 496 -24.81 -12.30 2.95
CA ASN A 496 -25.72 -13.43 2.86
C ASN A 496 -26.35 -13.52 1.46
N ILE A 497 -26.85 -12.41 0.89
CA ILE A 497 -27.42 -12.40 -0.47
C ILE A 497 -26.38 -12.88 -1.49
N LYS A 498 -25.14 -12.40 -1.40
CA LYS A 498 -24.03 -12.86 -2.27
C LYS A 498 -23.81 -14.35 -2.17
N LYS A 499 -23.76 -14.89 -0.94
CA LYS A 499 -23.57 -16.32 -0.70
C LYS A 499 -24.75 -17.14 -1.22
N ILE A 500 -25.99 -16.76 -0.90
CA ILE A 500 -27.21 -17.48 -1.28
C ILE A 500 -27.34 -17.59 -2.79
N LEU A 501 -27.09 -16.50 -3.52
CA LEU A 501 -27.19 -16.44 -4.98
C LEU A 501 -25.94 -17.00 -5.68
N GLY A 502 -24.80 -17.08 -4.99
CA GLY A 502 -23.52 -17.49 -5.59
C GLY A 502 -22.83 -16.37 -6.38
N LEU A 503 -23.00 -15.12 -5.95
CA LEU A 503 -22.49 -13.92 -6.64
C LEU A 503 -21.02 -13.64 -6.32
N GLN A 504 -20.24 -13.47 -7.38
CA GLN A 504 -18.80 -13.16 -7.39
C GLN A 504 -18.53 -11.72 -7.85
N HIS A 505 -17.64 -10.99 -7.17
CA HIS A 505 -17.27 -9.63 -7.54
C HIS A 505 -16.54 -9.60 -8.89
N GLU A 506 -16.67 -8.48 -9.62
CA GLU A 506 -16.06 -8.24 -10.95
C GLU A 506 -16.44 -9.27 -12.04
N LYS A 507 -17.38 -10.17 -11.74
CA LYS A 507 -17.86 -11.14 -12.72
C LYS A 507 -18.99 -10.52 -13.55
N LYS A 508 -18.80 -10.51 -14.86
CA LYS A 508 -19.87 -10.27 -15.82
C LYS A 508 -20.68 -11.55 -16.00
N TYR A 509 -22.00 -11.44 -15.87
CA TYR A 509 -22.93 -12.55 -16.04
C TYR A 509 -23.73 -12.36 -17.32
N ASP A 510 -23.50 -13.22 -18.31
CA ASP A 510 -24.31 -13.27 -19.53
C ASP A 510 -25.53 -14.18 -19.37
N SER A 511 -25.55 -15.01 -18.31
CA SER A 511 -26.69 -15.87 -17.94
C SER A 511 -26.65 -16.24 -16.46
N THR A 512 -27.72 -16.87 -15.97
CA THR A 512 -27.86 -17.34 -14.59
C THR A 512 -27.26 -18.72 -14.32
N LYS A 513 -26.68 -19.39 -15.32
CA LYS A 513 -26.14 -20.77 -15.20
C LYS A 513 -25.11 -20.93 -14.07
N GLY A 514 -24.34 -19.87 -13.80
CA GLY A 514 -23.30 -19.82 -12.77
C GLY A 514 -23.81 -19.45 -11.37
N LEU A 515 -25.11 -19.19 -11.20
CA LEU A 515 -25.74 -18.83 -9.93
C LEU A 515 -26.42 -20.04 -9.29
N ARG A 516 -26.78 -19.89 -8.01
CA ARG A 516 -27.58 -20.88 -7.28
C ARG A 516 -29.08 -20.79 -7.59
N TYR A 517 -29.53 -19.62 -8.00
CA TYR A 517 -30.91 -19.33 -8.36
C TYR A 517 -30.94 -18.63 -9.71
N GLY A 518 -31.87 -19.04 -10.57
CA GLY A 518 -32.13 -18.43 -11.87
C GLY A 518 -32.93 -17.14 -11.77
N HIS A 519 -33.71 -17.01 -10.70
CA HIS A 519 -34.61 -15.88 -10.49
C HIS A 519 -34.48 -15.33 -9.07
N LEU A 520 -34.59 -14.02 -8.94
CA LEU A 520 -34.64 -13.26 -7.70
C LEU A 520 -35.99 -12.54 -7.65
N MET A 521 -36.87 -13.02 -6.77
CA MET A 521 -38.21 -12.45 -6.58
C MET A 521 -38.21 -11.55 -5.35
N ILE A 522 -38.67 -10.31 -5.51
CA ILE A 522 -38.81 -9.35 -4.42
C ILE A 522 -40.26 -9.39 -3.93
N MET A 523 -40.44 -9.63 -2.64
CA MET A 523 -41.75 -9.71 -1.98
C MET A 523 -41.77 -8.74 -0.78
N THR A 524 -42.16 -7.50 -1.04
CA THR A 524 -42.30 -6.44 -0.02
C THR A 524 -43.75 -6.13 0.25
N ASP A 525 -44.01 -5.40 1.32
CA ASP A 525 -45.34 -4.82 1.51
C ASP A 525 -45.65 -3.86 0.34
N GLN A 526 -46.92 -3.81 -0.08
CA GLN A 526 -47.37 -2.96 -1.19
C GLN A 526 -47.60 -1.52 -0.70
N ASP A 527 -46.56 -0.96 -0.09
CA ASP A 527 -46.51 0.41 0.41
C ASP A 527 -45.27 1.17 -0.12
N HIS A 528 -45.13 2.42 0.31
CA HIS A 528 -44.02 3.27 -0.11
C HIS A 528 -42.67 2.76 0.40
N ASP A 529 -42.57 2.24 1.62
CA ASP A 529 -41.28 1.76 2.16
C ASP A 529 -40.85 0.44 1.50
N GLY A 530 -41.79 -0.43 1.13
CA GLY A 530 -41.55 -1.60 0.30
C GLY A 530 -41.02 -1.21 -1.09
N SER A 531 -41.60 -0.18 -1.72
CA SER A 531 -41.09 0.39 -2.98
C SER A 531 -39.63 0.85 -2.86
N HIS A 532 -39.25 1.44 -1.73
CA HIS A 532 -37.86 1.82 -1.47
C HIS A 532 -36.93 0.61 -1.31
N ILE A 533 -37.37 -0.46 -0.65
CA ILE A 533 -36.60 -1.71 -0.53
C ILE A 533 -36.36 -2.33 -1.91
N LYS A 534 -37.39 -2.39 -2.77
CA LYS A 534 -37.25 -2.82 -4.17
C LYS A 534 -36.18 -2.00 -4.89
N GLY A 535 -36.24 -0.68 -4.78
CA GLY A 535 -35.28 0.22 -5.40
C GLY A 535 -33.84 0.02 -4.89
N LEU A 536 -33.65 -0.20 -3.59
CA LEU A 536 -32.33 -0.47 -3.01
C LEU A 536 -31.74 -1.80 -3.49
N LEU A 537 -32.57 -2.84 -3.65
CA LEU A 537 -32.15 -4.13 -4.23
C LEU A 537 -31.76 -3.99 -5.70
N ILE A 538 -32.56 -3.29 -6.50
CA ILE A 538 -32.25 -2.98 -7.90
C ILE A 538 -30.92 -2.23 -7.98
N ASN A 539 -30.74 -1.21 -7.16
CA ASN A 539 -29.51 -0.43 -7.08
C ASN A 539 -28.30 -1.28 -6.68
N PHE A 540 -28.47 -2.21 -5.74
CA PHE A 540 -27.42 -3.13 -5.32
C PHE A 540 -26.94 -4.01 -6.49
N ILE A 541 -27.86 -4.65 -7.20
CA ILE A 541 -27.51 -5.50 -8.34
C ILE A 541 -26.97 -4.65 -9.49
N HIS A 542 -27.54 -3.47 -9.77
CA HIS A 542 -27.05 -2.59 -10.83
C HIS A 542 -25.62 -2.09 -10.56
N LYS A 543 -25.27 -1.79 -9.30
CA LYS A 543 -23.93 -1.29 -8.96
C LYS A 543 -22.87 -2.38 -9.03
N GLU A 544 -23.17 -3.57 -8.52
CA GLU A 544 -22.17 -4.65 -8.41
C GLU A 544 -22.15 -5.57 -9.65
N TRP A 545 -23.32 -5.84 -10.24
CA TRP A 545 -23.50 -6.76 -11.38
C TRP A 545 -24.53 -6.24 -12.39
N PRO A 546 -24.28 -5.11 -13.08
CA PRO A 546 -25.24 -4.51 -14.00
C PRO A 546 -25.68 -5.47 -15.12
N SER A 547 -24.80 -6.40 -15.53
CA SER A 547 -25.12 -7.42 -16.52
C SER A 547 -26.27 -8.34 -16.11
N LEU A 548 -26.49 -8.59 -14.80
CA LEU A 548 -27.57 -9.45 -14.33
C LEU A 548 -28.96 -8.83 -14.53
N LEU A 549 -29.09 -7.50 -14.48
CA LEU A 549 -30.36 -6.83 -14.75
C LEU A 549 -30.76 -6.93 -16.22
N LYS A 550 -29.79 -7.19 -17.11
CA LYS A 550 -30.03 -7.43 -18.54
C LYS A 550 -30.48 -8.86 -18.83
N VAL A 551 -30.33 -9.78 -17.87
CA VAL A 551 -30.76 -11.18 -18.05
C VAL A 551 -32.28 -11.26 -17.92
N PRO A 552 -33.01 -11.73 -18.96
CA PRO A 552 -34.45 -11.78 -18.93
C PRO A 552 -35.00 -12.58 -17.74
N SER A 553 -36.02 -12.03 -17.08
CA SER A 553 -36.69 -12.64 -15.92
C SER A 553 -35.77 -12.96 -14.74
N PHE A 554 -34.55 -12.41 -14.67
CA PHE A 554 -33.73 -12.58 -13.47
C PHE A 554 -34.37 -11.89 -12.27
N LEU A 555 -34.74 -10.62 -12.40
CA LEU A 555 -35.39 -9.87 -11.34
C LEU A 555 -36.92 -9.88 -11.54
N VAL A 556 -37.62 -10.27 -10.49
CA VAL A 556 -39.06 -10.49 -10.49
C VAL A 556 -39.67 -9.79 -9.28
N GLU A 557 -40.88 -9.29 -9.43
CA GLU A 557 -41.69 -8.74 -8.34
C GLU A 557 -42.88 -9.65 -8.05
N PHE A 558 -43.20 -9.80 -6.76
CA PHE A 558 -44.43 -10.42 -6.29
C PHE A 558 -45.37 -9.35 -5.73
N ILE A 559 -46.51 -9.14 -6.37
CA ILE A 559 -47.53 -8.16 -5.96
C ILE A 559 -48.71 -8.84 -5.25
N THR A 560 -49.26 -8.16 -4.24
CA THR A 560 -50.47 -8.60 -3.53
C THR A 560 -51.59 -7.56 -3.63
N PRO A 561 -52.86 -7.98 -3.57
CA PRO A 561 -53.98 -7.04 -3.49
C PRO A 561 -53.85 -6.14 -2.25
N ILE A 562 -54.09 -4.84 -2.42
CA ILE A 562 -54.14 -3.87 -1.33
C ILE A 562 -55.53 -3.82 -0.66
N ILE A 563 -56.58 -4.19 -1.41
CA ILE A 563 -57.96 -4.22 -0.96
C ILE A 563 -58.63 -5.49 -1.47
N LYS A 564 -59.45 -6.14 -0.64
CA LYS A 564 -60.43 -7.14 -1.08
C LYS A 564 -61.83 -6.73 -0.67
N ALA A 565 -62.72 -6.65 -1.65
CA ALA A 565 -64.15 -6.47 -1.43
C ALA A 565 -64.83 -7.83 -1.46
N THR A 566 -65.61 -8.15 -0.43
CA THR A 566 -66.32 -9.43 -0.31
C THR A 566 -67.83 -9.23 -0.20
N LYS A 567 -68.61 -9.98 -0.98
CA LYS A 567 -70.08 -10.04 -0.89
C LYS A 567 -70.54 -11.47 -1.11
N GLY A 568 -70.97 -12.13 -0.03
CA GLY A 568 -71.32 -13.56 -0.06
C GLY A 568 -70.11 -14.42 -0.45
N LYS A 569 -70.22 -15.14 -1.58
CA LYS A 569 -69.12 -15.95 -2.16
C LYS A 569 -68.22 -15.16 -3.13
N SER A 570 -68.62 -13.96 -3.53
CA SER A 570 -67.87 -13.15 -4.49
C SER A 570 -66.79 -12.36 -3.77
N VAL A 571 -65.53 -12.58 -4.14
CA VAL A 571 -64.36 -11.84 -3.65
C VAL A 571 -63.74 -11.12 -4.83
N LYS A 572 -63.59 -9.79 -4.73
CA LYS A 572 -62.96 -8.96 -5.76
C LYS A 572 -61.69 -8.30 -5.18
N PRO A 573 -60.49 -8.72 -5.63
CA PRO A 573 -59.23 -8.10 -5.24
C PRO A 573 -58.94 -6.85 -6.07
N PHE A 574 -58.30 -5.86 -5.44
CA PHE A 574 -57.81 -4.64 -6.06
C PHE A 574 -56.33 -4.43 -5.71
N TYR A 575 -55.54 -4.06 -6.72
CA TYR A 575 -54.09 -3.86 -6.62
C TYR A 575 -53.68 -2.39 -6.62
N SER A 576 -54.64 -1.48 -6.86
CA SER A 576 -54.43 -0.04 -6.83
C SER A 576 -55.64 0.64 -6.19
N MET A 577 -55.41 1.79 -5.55
CA MET A 577 -56.50 2.61 -5.00
C MET A 577 -57.42 3.16 -6.10
N PRO A 578 -56.89 3.65 -7.25
CA PRO A 578 -57.74 4.12 -8.35
C PRO A 578 -58.70 3.05 -8.88
N ASP A 579 -58.24 1.80 -9.06
CA ASP A 579 -59.12 0.71 -9.55
C ASP A 579 -60.24 0.40 -8.55
N TYR A 580 -59.95 0.48 -7.25
CA TYR A 580 -60.94 0.28 -6.20
C TYR A 580 -61.94 1.45 -6.12
N GLU A 581 -61.45 2.68 -6.18
CA GLU A 581 -62.29 3.88 -6.12
C GLU A 581 -63.23 3.98 -7.31
N ALA A 582 -62.72 3.76 -8.53
CA ALA A 582 -63.54 3.71 -9.74
C ALA A 582 -64.61 2.61 -9.65
N TRP A 583 -64.24 1.41 -9.18
CA TRP A 583 -65.23 0.35 -8.99
C TRP A 583 -66.27 0.66 -7.91
N LYS A 584 -65.86 1.33 -6.82
CA LYS A 584 -66.75 1.75 -5.74
C LYS A 584 -67.71 2.83 -6.22
N GLU A 585 -67.23 3.78 -7.03
CA GLU A 585 -68.03 4.84 -7.64
C GLU A 585 -69.05 4.27 -8.61
N ASP A 586 -68.63 3.35 -9.50
CA ASP A 586 -69.51 2.63 -10.43
C ASP A 586 -70.63 1.85 -9.72
N LEU A 587 -70.38 1.36 -8.50
CA LEU A 587 -71.37 0.66 -7.70
C LEU A 587 -72.39 1.57 -7.00
N GLY A 588 -72.09 2.87 -6.85
CA GLY A 588 -72.94 3.84 -6.17
C GLY A 588 -73.43 3.35 -4.79
N ALA A 589 -74.75 3.44 -4.55
CA ALA A 589 -75.37 3.03 -3.28
C ALA A 589 -75.14 1.54 -2.91
N SER A 590 -74.88 0.68 -3.90
CA SER A 590 -74.65 -0.76 -3.68
C SER A 590 -73.29 -1.07 -3.06
N ALA A 591 -72.36 -0.11 -3.02
CA ALA A 591 -71.04 -0.27 -2.40
C ALA A 591 -71.14 -0.63 -0.91
N SER A 592 -72.16 -0.16 -0.20
CA SER A 592 -72.43 -0.47 1.22
C SER A 592 -72.72 -1.94 1.50
N SER A 593 -73.10 -2.73 0.49
CA SER A 593 -73.38 -4.16 0.61
C SER A 593 -72.14 -5.06 0.53
N TRP A 594 -70.95 -4.46 0.36
CA TRP A 594 -69.68 -5.16 0.30
C TRP A 594 -68.87 -4.93 1.58
N THR A 595 -68.28 -6.00 2.11
CA THR A 595 -67.30 -5.89 3.20
C THR A 595 -65.92 -5.63 2.62
N ILE A 596 -65.30 -4.51 3.01
CA ILE A 596 -64.00 -4.08 2.50
C ILE A 596 -62.92 -4.41 3.53
N LYS A 597 -61.93 -5.19 3.12
CA LYS A 597 -60.73 -5.48 3.91
C LYS A 597 -59.53 -4.79 3.27
N TYR A 598 -58.86 -3.95 4.05
CA TYR A 598 -57.61 -3.29 3.68
C TYR A 598 -56.42 -4.11 4.17
N TYR A 599 -55.43 -4.32 3.30
CA TYR A 599 -54.21 -5.05 3.61
C TYR A 599 -53.09 -4.04 3.88
N LYS A 600 -52.69 -3.90 5.15
CA LYS A 600 -51.62 -2.97 5.55
C LYS A 600 -50.22 -3.45 5.20
N GLY A 601 -50.05 -4.76 5.04
CA GLY A 601 -48.79 -5.44 4.77
C GLY A 601 -49.01 -6.94 4.64
N LEU A 602 -48.03 -7.66 4.10
CA LEU A 602 -48.10 -9.09 3.80
C LEU A 602 -48.41 -9.93 5.04
N GLY A 603 -47.97 -9.48 6.22
CA GLY A 603 -48.29 -10.12 7.51
C GLY A 603 -49.76 -10.10 7.93
N THR A 604 -50.62 -9.33 7.25
CA THR A 604 -52.08 -9.27 7.51
C THR A 604 -52.89 -10.24 6.64
N SER A 605 -52.24 -10.88 5.67
CA SER A 605 -52.84 -11.96 4.88
C SER A 605 -52.84 -13.26 5.68
N THR A 606 -53.89 -14.06 5.52
CA THR A 606 -53.94 -15.39 6.16
C THR A 606 -53.04 -16.38 5.40
N ALA A 607 -52.68 -17.49 6.05
CA ALA A 607 -51.93 -18.56 5.40
C ALA A 607 -52.69 -19.15 4.18
N GLU A 608 -54.02 -19.18 4.23
CA GLU A 608 -54.87 -19.63 3.12
C GLU A 608 -54.78 -18.69 1.92
N GLU A 609 -54.77 -17.37 2.16
CA GLU A 609 -54.53 -16.38 1.10
C GLU A 609 -53.13 -16.52 0.49
N GLY A 610 -52.12 -16.79 1.32
CA GLY A 610 -50.77 -17.08 0.83
C GLY A 610 -50.70 -18.30 -0.08
N ARG A 611 -51.47 -19.35 0.23
CA ARG A 611 -51.59 -20.55 -0.63
C ARG A 611 -52.24 -20.20 -1.97
N ASP A 612 -53.36 -19.48 -1.95
CA ASP A 612 -54.08 -19.04 -3.14
C ASP A 612 -53.22 -18.17 -4.07
N TYR A 613 -52.47 -17.21 -3.50
CA TYR A 613 -51.59 -16.35 -4.29
C TYR A 613 -50.48 -17.12 -5.01
N PHE A 614 -49.94 -18.18 -4.37
CA PHE A 614 -48.88 -18.99 -4.96
C PHE A 614 -49.41 -20.03 -5.94
N GLU A 615 -50.61 -20.58 -5.71
CA GLU A 615 -51.30 -21.40 -6.71
C GLU A 615 -51.53 -20.61 -8.01
N HIS A 616 -51.86 -19.33 -7.88
CA HIS A 616 -52.06 -18.39 -8.98
C HIS A 616 -50.86 -17.44 -9.18
N ILE A 617 -49.62 -17.89 -8.92
CA ILE A 617 -48.43 -17.03 -8.91
C ILE A 617 -48.23 -16.22 -10.21
N ALA A 618 -48.68 -16.74 -11.35
CA ALA A 618 -48.60 -16.04 -12.64
C ALA A 618 -49.43 -14.73 -12.70
N LEU A 619 -50.42 -14.57 -11.83
CA LEU A 619 -51.19 -13.32 -11.68
C LEU A 619 -50.48 -12.31 -10.77
N HIS A 620 -49.71 -12.82 -9.81
CA HIS A 620 -49.00 -12.02 -8.81
C HIS A 620 -47.56 -11.70 -9.21
N LYS A 621 -47.05 -12.33 -10.26
CA LYS A 621 -45.69 -12.18 -10.76
C LYS A 621 -45.60 -11.10 -11.82
N LYS A 622 -44.67 -10.16 -11.66
CA LYS A 622 -44.24 -9.21 -12.70
C LYS A 622 -42.75 -9.34 -12.98
N ASP A 623 -42.35 -9.29 -14.25
CA ASP A 623 -40.94 -9.37 -14.65
C ASP A 623 -40.37 -7.96 -14.87
N PHE A 624 -39.18 -7.67 -14.33
CA PHE A 624 -38.42 -6.49 -14.72
C PHE A 624 -37.74 -6.71 -16.07
N VAL A 625 -37.75 -5.68 -16.92
CA VAL A 625 -37.16 -5.74 -18.26
C VAL A 625 -36.22 -4.56 -18.45
N TRP A 626 -35.00 -4.87 -18.90
CA TRP A 626 -34.00 -3.87 -19.27
C TRP A 626 -34.23 -3.38 -20.70
N ALA A 627 -34.41 -2.07 -20.86
CA ALA A 627 -34.49 -1.42 -22.16
C ALA A 627 -33.07 -1.10 -22.69
N ASP A 628 -32.41 -0.11 -22.09
CA ASP A 628 -31.03 0.26 -22.41
C ASP A 628 -30.31 0.98 -21.25
N ASP A 629 -29.00 1.16 -21.39
CA ASP A 629 -28.16 1.78 -20.36
C ASP A 629 -28.42 3.29 -20.16
N LYS A 630 -28.95 3.97 -21.18
CA LYS A 630 -29.19 5.42 -21.15
C LYS A 630 -30.47 5.77 -20.41
N GLU A 631 -31.52 4.98 -20.57
CA GLU A 631 -32.79 5.20 -19.88
C GLU A 631 -32.80 4.56 -18.49
N ASP A 632 -32.57 3.24 -18.41
CA ASP A 632 -32.72 2.50 -17.16
C ASP A 632 -31.52 2.72 -16.21
N GLY A 633 -30.30 2.69 -16.76
CA GLY A 633 -29.09 2.90 -15.98
C GLY A 633 -29.02 4.29 -15.35
N GLU A 634 -29.29 5.34 -16.15
CA GLU A 634 -29.28 6.72 -15.65
C GLU A 634 -30.41 6.99 -14.64
N ALA A 635 -31.60 6.39 -14.82
CA ALA A 635 -32.70 6.52 -13.88
C ALA A 635 -32.37 5.89 -12.51
N ILE A 636 -31.74 4.71 -12.49
CA ILE A 636 -31.26 4.09 -11.24
C ILE A 636 -30.18 4.97 -10.60
N GLU A 637 -29.27 5.54 -11.38
CA GLU A 637 -28.24 6.44 -10.85
C GLU A 637 -28.80 7.72 -10.27
N LEU A 638 -29.77 8.34 -10.94
CA LEU A 638 -30.50 9.52 -10.47
C LEU A 638 -31.08 9.30 -9.07
N ALA A 639 -31.73 8.16 -8.88
CA ALA A 639 -32.40 7.81 -7.63
C ALA A 639 -31.44 7.55 -6.46
N PHE A 640 -30.27 6.95 -6.71
CA PHE A 640 -29.42 6.42 -5.62
C PHE A 640 -28.03 7.07 -5.46
N SER A 641 -27.54 7.82 -6.45
CA SER A 641 -26.23 8.49 -6.39
C SER A 641 -26.28 9.79 -5.57
N LYS A 642 -25.36 9.98 -4.61
CA LYS A 642 -25.22 11.27 -3.89
C LYS A 642 -24.69 12.40 -4.76
N LYS A 643 -24.15 12.10 -5.95
CA LYS A 643 -23.66 13.13 -6.87
C LYS A 643 -24.81 13.83 -7.62
N LYS A 644 -25.99 13.20 -7.69
CA LYS A 644 -27.15 13.66 -8.48
C LYS A 644 -28.22 14.36 -7.63
N ILE A 645 -27.81 15.08 -6.57
CA ILE A 645 -28.78 15.74 -5.67
C ILE A 645 -29.61 16.80 -6.41
N SER A 646 -28.98 17.64 -7.23
CA SER A 646 -29.68 18.68 -7.99
C SER A 646 -30.66 18.06 -9.00
N GLU A 647 -30.20 17.11 -9.79
CA GLU A 647 -31.05 16.38 -10.75
C GLU A 647 -32.24 15.71 -10.06
N ARG A 648 -32.04 15.13 -8.86
CA ARG A 648 -33.14 14.50 -8.10
C ARG A 648 -34.15 15.52 -7.60
N LYS A 649 -33.73 16.75 -7.25
CA LYS A 649 -34.68 17.81 -6.90
C LYS A 649 -35.55 18.17 -8.08
N ASP A 650 -34.94 18.37 -9.25
CA ASP A 650 -35.67 18.69 -10.48
C ASP A 650 -36.63 17.54 -10.85
N TRP A 651 -36.19 16.30 -10.72
CA TRP A 651 -37.02 15.11 -10.91
C TRP A 651 -38.27 15.10 -10.01
N LEU A 652 -38.11 15.43 -8.72
CA LEU A 652 -39.24 15.48 -7.77
C LEU A 652 -40.15 16.70 -8.02
N THR A 653 -39.59 17.84 -8.42
CA THR A 653 -40.38 19.05 -8.74
C THR A 653 -41.24 18.85 -10.00
N ASN A 654 -40.79 18.04 -10.95
CA ASN A 654 -41.53 17.73 -12.18
C ASN A 654 -42.54 16.57 -12.02
N TYR A 655 -42.69 15.99 -10.83
CA TYR A 655 -43.68 14.95 -10.58
C TYR A 655 -45.11 15.47 -10.80
N GLN A 656 -45.90 14.74 -11.59
CA GLN A 656 -47.32 15.04 -11.80
C GLN A 656 -48.20 14.11 -10.96
N PRO A 657 -49.08 14.65 -10.09
CA PRO A 657 -50.04 13.84 -9.34
C PRO A 657 -50.89 12.94 -10.25
N GLY A 658 -51.06 11.68 -9.87
CA GLY A 658 -51.72 10.66 -10.68
C GLY A 658 -50.77 9.78 -11.49
N THR A 659 -49.48 10.14 -11.58
CA THR A 659 -48.45 9.28 -12.14
C THR A 659 -48.29 8.03 -11.28
N CYS A 660 -48.68 6.88 -11.79
CA CYS A 660 -48.52 5.59 -11.14
C CYS A 660 -48.25 4.49 -12.17
N LEU A 661 -47.69 3.37 -11.70
CA LEU A 661 -47.44 2.21 -12.54
C LEU A 661 -48.77 1.49 -12.85
N ASP A 662 -48.98 1.09 -14.11
CA ASP A 662 -50.14 0.27 -14.46
C ASP A 662 -50.00 -1.14 -13.87
N GLN A 663 -50.90 -1.46 -12.94
CA GLN A 663 -50.89 -2.74 -12.24
C GLN A 663 -51.30 -3.93 -13.12
N ARG A 664 -51.85 -3.69 -14.32
CA ARG A 664 -52.25 -4.74 -15.27
C ARG A 664 -51.08 -5.24 -16.12
N GLU A 665 -50.02 -4.45 -16.24
CA GLU A 665 -48.84 -4.83 -17.01
C GLU A 665 -48.04 -5.93 -16.32
N LYS A 666 -47.67 -6.98 -17.07
CA LYS A 666 -46.86 -8.11 -16.56
C LYS A 666 -45.36 -7.83 -16.57
N ARG A 667 -44.94 -6.77 -17.26
CA ARG A 667 -43.54 -6.41 -17.46
C ARG A 667 -43.34 -4.96 -17.04
N ILE A 668 -42.28 -4.70 -16.29
CA ILE A 668 -41.98 -3.37 -15.76
C ILE A 668 -40.59 -2.97 -16.24
N LYS A 669 -40.47 -1.81 -16.89
CA LYS A 669 -39.15 -1.23 -17.15
C LYS A 669 -38.55 -0.66 -15.86
N TYR A 670 -37.23 -0.70 -15.72
CA TYR A 670 -36.58 -0.13 -14.55
C TYR A 670 -36.82 1.38 -14.43
N SER A 671 -36.71 2.12 -15.54
CA SER A 671 -37.05 3.54 -15.62
C SER A 671 -38.49 3.84 -15.23
N ASP A 672 -39.46 3.03 -15.66
CA ASP A 672 -40.86 3.17 -15.26
C ASP A 672 -41.04 2.94 -13.76
N PHE A 673 -40.40 1.91 -13.19
CA PHE A 673 -40.41 1.70 -11.74
C PHE A 673 -39.85 2.91 -10.99
N ILE A 674 -38.71 3.46 -11.42
CA ILE A 674 -38.13 4.65 -10.79
C ILE A 674 -39.12 5.81 -10.87
N ASN A 675 -39.61 6.13 -12.06
CA ASN A 675 -40.38 7.35 -12.34
C ASN A 675 -41.88 7.27 -11.99
N LYS A 676 -42.43 6.07 -11.73
CA LYS A 676 -43.86 5.87 -11.48
C LYS A 676 -44.17 5.17 -10.15
N GLU A 677 -43.19 4.54 -9.50
CA GLU A 677 -43.37 3.87 -8.19
C GLU A 677 -42.42 4.40 -7.13
N LEU A 678 -41.10 4.39 -7.38
CA LEU A 678 -40.11 4.89 -6.42
C LEU A 678 -40.24 6.40 -6.17
N ILE A 679 -40.69 7.16 -7.16
CA ILE A 679 -40.99 8.59 -6.99
C ILE A 679 -42.06 8.82 -5.93
N LEU A 680 -43.05 7.93 -5.82
CA LEU A 680 -44.13 8.03 -4.84
C LEU A 680 -43.58 7.87 -3.42
N PHE A 681 -42.64 6.93 -3.24
CA PHE A 681 -41.89 6.83 -1.99
C PHE A 681 -41.15 8.14 -1.66
N SER A 682 -40.46 8.72 -2.64
CA SER A 682 -39.68 9.93 -2.44
C SER A 682 -40.58 11.12 -2.06
N MET A 683 -41.74 11.25 -2.70
CA MET A 683 -42.74 12.27 -2.37
C MET A 683 -43.33 12.05 -0.96
N ALA A 684 -43.67 10.81 -0.61
CA ALA A 684 -44.15 10.46 0.73
C ALA A 684 -43.08 10.68 1.81
N ASP A 685 -41.80 10.45 1.48
CA ASP A 685 -40.67 10.68 2.36
C ASP A 685 -40.46 12.18 2.62
N LEU A 686 -40.61 13.01 1.59
CA LEU A 686 -40.63 14.48 1.73
C LEU A 686 -41.79 14.93 2.63
N GLU A 687 -43.00 14.44 2.39
CA GLU A 687 -44.19 14.81 3.15
C GLU A 687 -44.04 14.46 4.64
N ARG A 688 -43.52 13.27 4.95
CA ARG A 688 -43.34 12.83 6.35
C ARG A 688 -42.12 13.45 7.03
N SER A 689 -41.14 13.95 6.28
CA SER A 689 -39.86 14.43 6.80
C SER A 689 -39.73 15.94 6.87
N ILE A 690 -40.34 16.68 5.95
CA ILE A 690 -40.30 18.14 5.87
C ILE A 690 -41.54 18.71 6.58
N PRO A 691 -41.39 19.64 7.54
CA PRO A 691 -42.53 20.26 8.21
C PRO A 691 -43.28 21.20 7.26
N SER A 692 -44.59 21.37 7.50
CA SER A 692 -45.35 22.42 6.82
C SER A 692 -44.87 23.81 7.26
N MET A 693 -44.81 24.75 6.33
CA MET A 693 -44.46 26.15 6.62
C MET A 693 -45.49 26.82 7.54
N VAL A 694 -46.75 26.38 7.52
CA VAL A 694 -47.84 27.03 8.24
C VAL A 694 -47.78 26.76 9.75
N ASP A 695 -47.56 25.50 10.14
CA ASP A 695 -47.62 25.06 11.55
C ASP A 695 -46.29 24.54 12.09
N GLY A 696 -45.26 24.40 11.25
CA GLY A 696 -43.96 23.85 11.63
C GLY A 696 -43.97 22.35 11.94
N PHE A 697 -45.08 21.64 11.68
CA PHE A 697 -45.23 20.23 12.05
C PHE A 697 -45.07 19.27 10.87
N LYS A 698 -44.47 18.13 11.16
CA LYS A 698 -44.54 16.92 10.33
C LYS A 698 -45.87 16.20 10.55
N PRO A 699 -46.38 15.41 9.59
CA PRO A 699 -47.63 14.68 9.73
C PRO A 699 -47.74 13.86 11.04
N GLY A 700 -46.67 13.19 11.47
CA GLY A 700 -46.65 12.44 12.73
C GLY A 700 -46.89 13.31 13.96
N GLN A 701 -46.23 14.47 14.03
CA GLN A 701 -46.38 15.43 15.12
C GLN A 701 -47.79 16.03 15.13
N ARG A 702 -48.31 16.40 13.96
CA ARG A 702 -49.67 16.93 13.78
C ARG A 702 -50.73 15.92 14.25
N LYS A 703 -50.56 14.63 13.92
CA LYS A 703 -51.46 13.55 14.35
C LYS A 703 -51.44 13.37 15.88
N ILE A 704 -50.26 13.43 16.50
CA ILE A 704 -50.13 13.35 17.96
C ILE A 704 -50.89 14.51 18.63
N LEU A 705 -50.67 15.74 18.16
CA LEU A 705 -51.35 16.92 18.72
C LEU A 705 -52.85 16.90 18.48
N PHE A 706 -53.29 16.58 17.26
CA PHE A 706 -54.70 16.46 16.92
C PHE A 706 -55.42 15.48 17.86
N CYS A 707 -54.86 14.29 18.05
CA CYS A 707 -55.46 13.29 18.94
C CYS A 707 -55.42 13.72 20.42
N SER A 708 -54.37 14.45 20.82
CA SER A 708 -54.25 14.99 22.19
C SER A 708 -55.32 16.05 22.46
N PHE A 709 -55.57 16.96 21.50
CA PHE A 709 -56.64 17.95 21.57
C PHE A 709 -58.02 17.30 21.54
N LYS A 710 -58.24 16.34 20.62
CA LYS A 710 -59.53 15.63 20.50
C LYS A 710 -59.93 14.89 21.77
N LYS A 711 -58.96 14.40 22.55
CA LYS A 711 -59.18 13.73 23.84
C LYS A 711 -59.13 14.66 25.05
N ASN A 712 -58.95 15.97 24.85
CA ASN A 712 -58.79 16.97 25.90
C ASN A 712 -57.75 16.54 26.97
N LEU A 713 -56.55 16.22 26.49
CA LEU A 713 -55.50 15.63 27.33
C LEU A 713 -54.89 16.66 28.28
N VAL A 714 -55.46 16.77 29.48
CA VAL A 714 -55.04 17.72 30.54
C VAL A 714 -54.31 17.05 31.71
N LYS A 715 -54.22 15.71 31.71
CA LYS A 715 -53.49 14.92 32.72
C LYS A 715 -52.43 14.05 32.05
N GLU A 716 -51.32 13.83 32.75
CA GLU A 716 -50.24 12.97 32.28
C GLU A 716 -50.71 11.52 32.05
N SER A 717 -50.08 10.85 31.07
CA SER A 717 -50.44 9.49 30.66
C SER A 717 -49.22 8.79 30.09
N LYS A 718 -49.16 7.45 30.24
CA LYS A 718 -48.04 6.65 29.72
C LYS A 718 -48.00 6.71 28.20
N VAL A 719 -46.83 7.05 27.66
CA VAL A 719 -46.60 7.19 26.21
C VAL A 719 -47.00 5.92 25.44
N CYS A 720 -46.72 4.73 25.97
CA CYS A 720 -47.04 3.46 25.31
C CYS A 720 -48.56 3.21 25.14
N GLN A 721 -49.38 3.58 26.13
CA GLN A 721 -50.83 3.46 26.05
C GLN A 721 -51.40 4.43 25.01
N ARG A 722 -50.84 5.63 24.93
CA ARG A 722 -51.25 6.66 23.97
C ARG A 722 -50.81 6.37 22.54
N ALA A 723 -49.61 5.83 22.34
CA ALA A 723 -49.13 5.43 21.03
C ALA A 723 -50.08 4.41 20.36
N PHE A 724 -50.58 3.44 21.11
CA PHE A 724 -51.55 2.45 20.60
C PHE A 724 -52.88 3.09 20.20
N GLU A 725 -53.38 4.02 21.01
CA GLU A 725 -54.60 4.79 20.70
C GLU A 725 -54.41 5.72 19.49
N PHE A 726 -53.25 6.35 19.34
CA PHE A 726 -52.93 7.20 18.18
C PHE A 726 -52.84 6.39 16.88
N VAL A 727 -52.35 5.14 16.95
CA VAL A 727 -52.36 4.20 15.83
C VAL A 727 -53.80 3.76 15.49
N TYR A 728 -54.66 3.59 16.49
CA TYR A 728 -56.09 3.29 16.31
C TYR A 728 -56.84 4.43 15.59
N TRP A 729 -56.57 5.69 15.92
CA TRP A 729 -57.19 6.83 15.21
C TRP A 729 -56.62 7.06 13.80
N ASN A 730 -55.36 6.66 13.56
CA ASN A 730 -54.80 6.55 12.20
C ASN A 730 -55.58 5.54 11.33
N TYR A 731 -56.23 4.54 11.94
CA TYR A 731 -57.00 3.50 11.24
C TYR A 731 -58.31 4.02 10.65
N HIS A 732 -58.92 5.04 11.26
CA HIS A 732 -60.18 5.66 10.82
C HIS A 732 -60.01 6.98 10.08
N ALA A 733 -58.78 7.45 9.86
CA ALA A 733 -58.52 8.67 9.10
C ALA A 733 -58.28 8.42 7.59
N TYR A 734 -58.11 7.15 7.20
CA TYR A 734 -58.08 6.69 5.80
C TYR A 734 -59.41 6.06 5.35
N SER A 735 -60.43 6.05 6.22
CA SER A 735 -61.79 5.57 5.90
C SER A 735 -62.70 6.68 5.44
#